data_AF-A0A7W0Z2Z6-F1
#
_entry.id   AF-A0A7W0Z2Z6-F1
#
_cell.length_a   1.000
_cell.length_b   1.000
_cell.length_c   1.000
_cell.angle_alpha   90.00
_cell.angle_beta   90.00
_cell.angle_gamma   90.00
#
_symmetry.space_group_name_H-M   'P 1'
#
loop_
_entity.id
_entity.type
_entity.pdbx_description
1 polymer ?
#
loop_
_entity_poly.entity_id
_entity_poly.type
_entity_poly.pdbx_seq_one_letter_code
_entity_poly.pdbx_strand_id
1 'polypeptide(L)'
;IRGDGIVLGVDLDPFEDELAVEVQPSRLGDGMWLRPHHARWRARSLVAPTTAELLLAGRRDPAPVPYEAVGLDDVPLRYGRTYEVRVRMRDVTGGGPGAGAQAFHAGEAGLATWRMRRFVPLGQVRAAADPLDEDGLPPGFTLHRPRIGWPEAVYTGLTDAQAELEALLARATAPGGEDVDISLPDPDAEFVAFMVLVRQPRFDDFADEDGYIELYTAYRAFPPLAGTADPPVTVTLSWLDAARLDAAVTSPSTLNAPGSGPLPLPTGRDVRLVARAVARDDPGYFGAASARSGQQAVLLGGVVRRPETETPILSPAADADPCVSVFLRPDGPLPEADAAVAAPSDPSTVYQRRFAAAAGLVESGGSLLADHGERAAFGVFGLAHAMAPDNGSVRLETTADLPEKWLTVLRLTIERDWTWLAPVEPAFTIHRTLVNRTTGADVEARREIGAVPFPHVLNRQCAIGPQDRDGSHLIVIDAFGAICDADGLPHEIEARYEVTAHGYLGPGAPVEVSNRLPVTTPPTDVPRIMSAGHAFSDYEIVGDYQETGDRRRMLWLEFAEPPRDPRDIFFLRVLAHSPDPMLLPGTDPLADPAEYEKLVIDPELVRVVRPGQGEDFAGLAAMHPLTPARADGGRRPVHYLVPLPASLTPEAPELLGFFTYEIRVGHARAAAGTPFWSTASGRFGPGVVLEGVRHPAPTLPCVVARGTAHGVAVSSEFAVAVSQGRRVTTVPPLTEVWVVAYARVAQADAATKRNIQIDLRRAGLDERSMTSRSSRLVAAAGWSQAELRSTLATWGLPAQTPLGFVAVEVLPEPNGTFSDPIGGDLGQVRILRASRLVDAGDICC
;
A
#
# COMPACT_ATOMS: atom_id res chain seq x y z
N ILE A 1 70.40 50.06 12.16
CA ILE A 1 70.28 50.69 10.82
C ILE A 1 71.62 51.30 10.44
N ARG A 2 71.91 51.45 9.15
CA ARG A 2 73.06 52.18 8.62
C ARG A 2 72.55 53.39 7.84
N GLY A 3 73.16 54.56 8.05
CA GLY A 3 72.95 55.74 7.22
C GLY A 3 74.24 56.09 6.49
N ASP A 4 74.15 56.48 5.22
CA ASP A 4 75.31 56.74 4.35
C ASP A 4 75.97 58.12 4.57
N GLY A 5 75.62 58.80 5.67
CA GLY A 5 76.02 60.18 5.94
C GLY A 5 75.11 61.19 5.24
N ILE A 6 75.05 62.41 5.76
CA ILE A 6 74.26 63.51 5.18
C ILE A 6 75.13 64.76 5.12
N VAL A 7 75.15 65.41 3.96
CA VAL A 7 75.80 66.72 3.78
C VAL A 7 74.78 67.82 4.07
N LEU A 8 74.81 68.36 5.28
CA LEU A 8 74.01 69.53 5.70
C LEU A 8 74.94 70.63 6.24
N GLY A 9 75.77 71.19 5.36
CA GLY A 9 76.76 72.22 5.72
C GLY A 9 77.96 71.73 6.55
N VAL A 10 77.91 70.48 7.03
CA VAL A 10 79.01 69.68 7.61
C VAL A 10 78.79 68.23 7.16
N ASP A 11 79.86 67.53 6.79
CA ASP A 11 79.79 66.10 6.45
C ASP A 11 79.58 65.28 7.73
N LEU A 12 78.42 64.62 7.82
CA LEU A 12 78.21 63.56 8.80
C LEU A 12 78.71 62.25 8.19
N ASP A 13 79.68 61.60 8.84
CA ASP A 13 80.20 60.30 8.44
C ASP A 13 79.09 59.22 8.47
N PRO A 14 79.21 58.15 7.67
CA PRO A 14 78.34 56.99 7.77
C PRO A 14 78.28 56.45 9.19
N PHE A 15 77.09 56.12 9.67
CA PHE A 15 76.88 55.66 11.04
C PHE A 15 75.98 54.42 11.11
N GLU A 16 76.17 53.63 12.16
CA GLU A 16 75.25 52.56 12.55
C GLU A 16 74.61 52.91 13.90
N ASP A 17 73.28 53.01 13.93
CA ASP A 17 72.50 53.29 15.16
C ASP A 17 71.17 52.51 15.16
N GLU A 18 70.37 52.65 16.21
CA GLU A 18 69.06 52.02 16.37
C GLU A 18 67.92 53.04 16.14
N LEU A 19 66.92 52.69 15.33
CA LEU A 19 65.68 53.47 15.26
C LEU A 19 64.69 53.02 16.32
N ALA A 20 63.99 53.98 16.91
CA ALA A 20 62.93 53.72 17.88
C ALA A 20 61.55 53.73 17.20
N VAL A 21 60.63 52.91 17.72
CA VAL A 21 59.20 53.07 17.46
C VAL A 21 58.66 54.04 18.51
N GLU A 22 58.12 55.18 18.07
CA GLU A 22 57.43 56.08 18.98
C GLU A 22 56.11 55.44 19.42
N VAL A 23 55.95 55.35 20.74
CA VAL A 23 54.80 54.70 21.36
C VAL A 23 54.23 55.60 22.43
N GLN A 24 52.90 55.63 22.53
CA GLN A 24 52.22 56.28 23.64
C GLN A 24 51.81 55.19 24.64
N PRO A 25 52.46 55.12 25.82
CA PRO A 25 52.11 54.12 26.81
C PRO A 25 50.69 54.36 27.33
N SER A 26 49.93 53.27 27.48
CA SER A 26 48.60 53.29 28.11
C SER A 26 48.74 52.80 29.55
N ARG A 27 48.13 53.51 30.51
CA ARG A 27 48.12 53.08 31.92
C ARG A 27 46.97 52.09 32.15
N LEU A 28 47.28 50.92 32.68
CA LEU A 28 46.29 49.94 33.15
C LEU A 28 46.68 49.54 34.58
N GLY A 29 45.89 50.00 35.57
CA GLY A 29 46.27 49.92 36.98
C GLY A 29 47.54 50.73 37.27
N ASP A 30 48.53 50.10 37.90
CA ASP A 30 49.84 50.70 38.19
C ASP A 30 50.91 50.36 37.14
N GLY A 31 50.56 49.57 36.12
CA GLY A 31 51.44 49.22 35.00
C GLY A 31 51.30 50.15 33.80
N MET A 32 52.42 50.40 33.11
CA MET A 32 52.48 51.04 31.79
C MET A 32 52.54 49.95 30.72
N TRP A 33 51.60 49.97 29.78
CA TRP A 33 51.46 48.96 28.75
C TRP A 33 51.57 49.57 27.35
N LEU A 34 52.26 48.86 26.45
CA LEU A 34 52.27 49.18 25.03
C LEU A 34 51.11 48.48 24.35
N ARG A 35 50.36 49.22 23.54
CA ARG A 35 49.30 48.61 22.73
C ARG A 35 49.95 47.72 21.64
N PRO A 36 49.45 46.50 21.40
CA PRO A 36 50.04 45.57 20.43
C PRO A 36 50.18 46.11 19.00
N HIS A 37 49.36 47.10 18.59
CA HIS A 37 49.42 47.65 17.23
C HIS A 37 50.63 48.54 16.95
N HIS A 38 51.40 48.93 17.97
CA HIS A 38 52.68 49.65 17.78
C HIS A 38 53.78 48.74 17.21
N ALA A 39 53.61 47.42 17.30
CA ALA A 39 54.57 46.42 16.81
C ALA A 39 54.02 45.67 15.58
N ARG A 40 53.68 46.41 14.51
CA ARG A 40 53.23 45.81 13.24
C ARG A 40 54.40 45.63 12.27
N TRP A 41 54.90 44.41 12.15
CA TRP A 41 55.84 44.06 11.08
C TRP A 41 55.13 44.06 9.73
N ARG A 42 55.50 45.01 8.87
CA ARG A 42 55.04 45.12 7.48
C ARG A 42 56.15 44.84 6.46
N ALA A 43 57.33 44.47 6.96
CA ALA A 43 58.56 44.18 6.25
C ALA A 43 59.49 43.36 7.16
N ARG A 44 60.69 43.02 6.69
CA ARG A 44 61.68 42.31 7.53
C ARG A 44 62.13 43.15 8.73
N SER A 45 62.22 44.47 8.54
CA SER A 45 62.48 45.45 9.59
C SER A 45 61.19 46.06 10.13
N LEU A 46 61.12 46.29 11.44
CA LEU A 46 59.99 47.00 12.07
C LEU A 46 59.99 48.50 11.76
N VAL A 47 61.17 49.08 11.51
CA VAL A 47 61.40 50.55 11.54
C VAL A 47 62.07 51.10 10.29
N ALA A 48 62.77 50.27 9.52
CA ALA A 48 63.52 50.68 8.34
C ALA A 48 63.28 49.70 7.18
N PRO A 49 62.11 49.78 6.49
CA PRO A 49 61.88 49.02 5.28
C PRO A 49 62.75 49.56 4.13
N THR A 50 63.18 48.72 3.21
CA THR A 50 63.89 49.19 2.00
C THR A 50 62.92 49.78 0.97
N THR A 51 63.43 50.55 0.01
CA THR A 51 62.63 51.06 -1.12
C THR A 51 61.95 49.92 -1.89
N ALA A 52 62.63 48.78 -2.06
CA ALA A 52 62.07 47.59 -2.70
C ALA A 52 60.94 46.97 -1.88
N GLU A 53 61.09 46.86 -0.55
CA GLU A 53 60.03 46.37 0.35
C GLU A 53 58.81 47.31 0.34
N LEU A 54 59.00 48.62 0.22
CA LEU A 54 57.91 49.59 0.11
C LEU A 54 57.15 49.45 -1.22
N LEU A 55 57.87 49.21 -2.33
CA LEU A 55 57.26 48.94 -3.64
C LEU A 55 56.46 47.63 -3.62
N LEU A 56 57.03 46.56 -3.04
CA LEU A 56 56.35 45.27 -2.85
C LEU A 56 55.12 45.39 -1.95
N ALA A 57 55.14 46.27 -0.95
CA ALA A 57 53.98 46.61 -0.13
C ALA A 57 52.92 47.47 -0.85
N GLY A 58 53.11 47.75 -2.15
CA GLY A 58 52.17 48.46 -3.00
C GLY A 58 52.26 49.99 -2.97
N ARG A 59 53.33 50.58 -2.40
CA ARG A 59 53.54 52.03 -2.48
C ARG A 59 53.99 52.43 -3.87
N ARG A 60 53.25 53.33 -4.50
CA ARG A 60 53.64 53.97 -5.77
C ARG A 60 54.60 55.11 -5.46
N ASP A 61 55.77 55.09 -6.07
CA ASP A 61 56.85 56.09 -5.91
C ASP A 61 57.27 56.39 -4.46
N PRO A 62 57.79 55.40 -3.71
CA PRO A 62 58.33 55.65 -2.39
C PRO A 62 59.51 56.62 -2.44
N ALA A 63 59.50 57.64 -1.59
CA ALA A 63 60.69 58.46 -1.36
C ALA A 63 61.86 57.57 -0.90
N PRO A 64 63.11 57.89 -1.30
CA PRO A 64 64.29 57.17 -0.86
C PRO A 64 64.31 57.07 0.67
N VAL A 65 64.48 55.86 1.18
CA VAL A 65 64.55 55.64 2.62
C VAL A 65 65.94 56.07 3.09
N PRO A 66 66.05 56.95 4.11
CA PRO A 66 67.33 57.52 4.52
C PRO A 66 68.25 56.54 5.27
N TYR A 67 67.74 55.34 5.59
CA TYR A 67 68.41 54.35 6.41
C TYR A 67 68.22 52.94 5.85
N GLU A 68 69.28 52.13 5.90
CA GLU A 68 69.24 50.69 5.60
C GLU A 68 69.16 49.89 6.90
N ALA A 69 68.39 48.80 6.93
CA ALA A 69 68.38 47.89 8.06
C ALA A 69 69.62 46.96 8.00
N VAL A 70 70.34 46.83 9.12
CA VAL A 70 71.49 45.93 9.27
C VAL A 70 71.16 44.80 10.24
N GLY A 71 71.78 43.63 10.08
CA GLY A 71 71.59 42.47 10.97
C GLY A 71 70.27 41.71 10.78
N LEU A 72 69.55 41.95 9.68
CA LEU A 72 68.26 41.26 9.41
C LEU A 72 68.40 39.76 9.18
N ASP A 73 69.59 39.27 8.85
CA ASP A 73 69.88 37.85 8.64
C ASP A 73 70.30 37.13 9.94
N ASP A 74 70.68 37.87 10.98
CA ASP A 74 71.08 37.29 12.27
C ASP A 74 69.89 36.66 13.01
N VAL A 75 68.70 37.26 12.87
CA VAL A 75 67.44 36.78 13.46
C VAL A 75 66.29 36.91 12.44
N PRO A 76 66.20 36.00 11.45
CA PRO A 76 65.19 36.09 10.41
C PRO A 76 63.80 35.74 10.98
N LEU A 77 62.83 36.63 10.75
CA LEU A 77 61.43 36.40 11.13
C LEU A 77 60.80 35.34 10.24
N ARG A 78 60.30 34.28 10.87
CA ARG A 78 59.68 33.09 10.29
C ARG A 78 58.54 32.61 11.17
N TYR A 79 57.47 32.14 10.53
CA TYR A 79 56.36 31.47 11.21
C TYR A 79 56.83 30.18 11.91
N GLY A 80 56.16 29.81 13.00
CA GLY A 80 56.47 28.63 13.82
C GLY A 80 57.63 28.81 14.79
N ARG A 81 58.39 29.90 14.68
CA ARG A 81 59.49 30.23 15.60
C ARG A 81 59.02 31.06 16.78
N THR A 82 59.79 30.96 17.86
CA THR A 82 59.61 31.75 19.07
C THR A 82 60.77 32.73 19.20
N TYR A 83 60.45 34.00 19.41
CA TYR A 83 61.41 35.09 19.54
C TYR A 83 61.34 35.67 20.96
N GLU A 84 62.48 36.11 21.46
CA GLU A 84 62.54 36.93 22.66
C GLU A 84 62.63 38.39 22.24
N VAL A 85 61.62 39.17 22.64
CA VAL A 85 61.53 40.59 22.36
C VAL A 85 61.94 41.35 23.60
N ARG A 86 63.02 42.14 23.47
CA ARG A 86 63.48 43.05 24.50
C ARG A 86 63.10 44.48 24.12
N VAL A 87 62.35 45.16 24.97
CA VAL A 87 62.01 46.58 24.78
C VAL A 87 62.94 47.44 25.63
N ARG A 88 63.53 48.47 25.01
CA ARG A 88 64.37 49.46 25.70
C ARG A 88 63.76 50.85 25.50
N MET A 89 63.64 51.60 26.58
CA MET A 89 63.14 52.98 26.51
C MET A 89 64.30 53.90 26.14
N ARG A 90 64.10 54.72 25.10
CA ARG A 90 65.03 55.77 24.66
C ARG A 90 64.33 57.11 24.85
N ASP A 91 65.04 58.13 25.32
CA ASP A 91 64.53 59.49 25.33
C ASP A 91 64.54 60.11 23.91
N VAL A 92 63.90 61.26 23.76
CA VAL A 92 63.77 61.97 22.48
C VAL A 92 65.10 62.50 21.93
N THR A 93 66.16 62.55 22.74
CA THR A 93 67.52 62.95 22.33
C THR A 93 68.35 61.75 21.84
N GLY A 94 67.79 60.55 21.91
CA GLY A 94 68.50 59.32 21.57
C GLY A 94 69.28 58.72 22.75
N GLY A 95 69.10 59.23 23.96
CA GLY A 95 69.69 58.69 25.18
C GLY A 95 68.93 57.46 25.70
N GLY A 96 69.64 56.38 26.03
CA GLY A 96 69.01 55.16 26.55
C GLY A 96 70.00 54.01 26.70
N PRO A 97 69.61 52.90 27.35
CA PRO A 97 70.45 51.72 27.51
C PRO A 97 70.75 51.06 26.14
N GLY A 98 72.02 50.73 25.90
CA GLY A 98 72.44 49.98 24.70
C GLY A 98 71.97 48.51 24.72
N ALA A 99 72.13 47.79 23.59
CA ALA A 99 71.64 46.41 23.44
C ALA A 99 72.18 45.43 24.48
N GLY A 100 73.45 45.60 24.88
CA GLY A 100 74.12 44.79 25.92
C GLY A 100 73.97 45.31 27.35
N ALA A 101 73.30 46.44 27.58
CA ALA A 101 73.15 47.00 28.93
C ALA A 101 72.26 46.11 29.80
N GLN A 102 72.60 45.95 31.08
CA GLN A 102 71.74 45.26 32.05
C GLN A 102 70.64 46.20 32.56
N ALA A 103 69.46 45.65 32.89
CA ALA A 103 68.34 46.46 33.38
C ALA A 103 68.66 47.01 34.78
N PHE A 104 68.53 48.33 34.96
CA PHE A 104 68.75 49.00 36.25
C PHE A 104 67.64 48.65 37.28
N HIS A 105 66.41 48.46 36.81
CA HIS A 105 65.31 47.84 37.54
C HIS A 105 64.73 46.70 36.69
N ALA A 106 64.80 45.46 37.19
CA ALA A 106 64.12 44.35 36.54
C ALA A 106 62.61 44.49 36.79
N GLY A 107 61.86 44.95 35.79
CA GLY A 107 60.40 44.80 35.80
C GLY A 107 60.01 43.32 35.76
N GLU A 108 58.78 42.98 36.15
CA GLU A 108 58.31 41.58 36.21
C GLU A 108 58.46 40.80 34.88
N ALA A 109 58.55 41.49 33.74
CA ALA A 109 58.78 40.88 32.42
C ALA A 109 59.78 41.69 31.56
N GLY A 110 61.10 41.57 31.85
CA GLY A 110 62.17 42.24 31.10
C GLY A 110 62.42 41.68 29.69
N LEU A 111 61.94 40.47 29.39
CA LEU A 111 61.93 39.81 28.09
C LEU A 111 60.52 39.30 27.82
N ALA A 112 59.96 39.65 26.66
CA ALA A 112 58.67 39.15 26.23
C ALA A 112 58.88 38.04 25.19
N THR A 113 58.32 36.86 25.44
CA THR A 113 58.36 35.78 24.46
C THR A 113 57.23 35.96 23.44
N TRP A 114 57.55 36.02 22.16
CA TRP A 114 56.59 36.08 21.06
C TRP A 114 56.70 34.85 20.17
N ARG A 115 55.63 34.06 20.12
CA ARG A 115 55.50 32.96 19.16
C ARG A 115 54.89 33.50 17.87
N MET A 116 55.69 33.61 16.82
CA MET A 116 55.22 34.10 15.53
C MET A 116 54.46 32.99 14.82
N ARG A 117 53.14 33.10 14.78
CA ARG A 117 52.25 32.14 14.10
C ARG A 117 51.55 32.80 12.91
N ARG A 118 51.23 32.00 11.90
CA ARG A 118 50.43 32.44 10.75
C ARG A 118 48.96 32.46 11.13
N PHE A 119 48.34 33.63 11.07
CA PHE A 119 46.89 33.81 11.25
C PHE A 119 46.15 34.08 9.93
N VAL A 120 46.89 34.34 8.85
CA VAL A 120 46.33 34.60 7.53
C VAL A 120 46.02 33.27 6.84
N PRO A 121 44.78 33.05 6.37
CA PRO A 121 44.39 31.89 5.57
C PRO A 121 45.23 31.70 4.31
N LEU A 122 45.16 30.49 3.76
CA LEU A 122 45.67 30.23 2.40
C LEU A 122 44.79 30.97 1.38
N GLY A 123 45.34 31.31 0.22
CA GLY A 123 44.55 31.82 -0.90
C GLY A 123 43.64 30.77 -1.54
N GLN A 124 42.92 31.15 -2.59
CA GLN A 124 42.17 30.22 -3.43
C GLN A 124 43.12 29.38 -4.30
N VAL A 125 42.79 28.10 -4.52
CA VAL A 125 43.53 27.24 -5.47
C VAL A 125 43.32 27.73 -6.90
N ARG A 126 44.37 27.62 -7.73
CA ARG A 126 44.28 27.97 -9.15
C ARG A 126 44.08 26.70 -9.95
N ALA A 127 42.91 26.54 -10.55
CA ALA A 127 42.56 25.34 -11.30
C ALA A 127 42.36 25.68 -12.79
N ALA A 128 42.82 24.79 -13.66
CA ALA A 128 42.53 24.78 -15.08
C ALA A 128 41.80 23.47 -15.41
N ALA A 129 40.67 23.57 -16.10
CA ALA A 129 39.94 22.42 -16.60
C ALA A 129 40.64 21.81 -17.81
N ASP A 130 40.64 20.50 -17.91
CA ASP A 130 41.05 19.81 -19.13
C ASP A 130 40.04 20.08 -20.27
N PRO A 131 40.43 19.90 -21.55
CA PRO A 131 39.50 20.06 -22.68
C PRO A 131 38.24 19.22 -22.49
N LEU A 132 37.08 19.83 -22.77
CA LEU A 132 35.79 19.18 -22.59
C LEU A 132 35.68 17.90 -23.43
N ASP A 133 35.02 16.89 -22.87
CA ASP A 133 34.68 15.66 -23.57
C ASP A 133 33.42 15.81 -24.44
N GLU A 134 32.95 14.70 -25.00
CA GLU A 134 31.77 14.66 -25.90
C GLU A 134 30.48 15.13 -25.22
N ASP A 135 30.38 14.99 -23.89
CA ASP A 135 29.24 15.42 -23.08
C ASP A 135 29.39 16.88 -22.58
N GLY A 136 30.42 17.60 -23.05
CA GLY A 136 30.67 18.99 -22.71
C GLY A 136 31.20 19.19 -21.28
N LEU A 137 31.78 18.15 -20.67
CA LEU A 137 32.32 18.19 -19.31
C LEU A 137 33.84 17.95 -19.30
N PRO A 138 34.59 18.59 -18.39
CA PRO A 138 36.02 18.34 -18.32
C PRO A 138 36.28 16.95 -17.68
N PRO A 139 37.14 16.11 -18.28
CA PRO A 139 37.49 14.80 -17.70
C PRO A 139 38.41 14.93 -16.48
N GLY A 140 38.94 16.12 -16.21
CA GLY A 140 39.88 16.35 -15.12
C GLY A 140 40.22 17.83 -14.95
N PHE A 141 41.01 18.11 -13.91
CA PHE A 141 41.53 19.43 -13.59
C PHE A 141 43.01 19.35 -13.24
N THR A 142 43.74 20.39 -13.65
CA THR A 142 45.12 20.64 -13.23
C THR A 142 45.11 21.81 -12.24
N LEU A 143 45.56 21.56 -11.01
CA LEU A 143 45.52 22.50 -9.90
C LEU A 143 46.92 22.91 -9.47
N HIS A 144 47.09 24.21 -9.25
CA HIS A 144 48.29 24.83 -8.71
C HIS A 144 48.03 25.40 -7.31
N ARG A 145 49.11 25.56 -6.54
CA ARG A 145 49.01 26.12 -5.20
C ARG A 145 48.43 27.54 -5.25
N PRO A 146 47.74 27.97 -4.18
CA PRO A 146 47.44 29.38 -3.98
C PRO A 146 48.72 30.23 -3.98
N ARG A 147 48.55 31.52 -4.24
CA ARG A 147 49.65 32.47 -4.26
C ARG A 147 49.75 33.22 -2.94
N ILE A 148 50.98 33.49 -2.51
CA ILE A 148 51.32 34.27 -1.32
C ILE A 148 52.25 35.43 -1.69
N GLY A 149 51.90 36.64 -1.27
CA GLY A 149 52.62 37.86 -1.60
C GLY A 149 53.43 38.43 -0.44
N TRP A 150 53.90 39.67 -0.62
CA TRP A 150 54.58 40.43 0.44
C TRP A 150 53.62 40.90 1.55
N PRO A 151 54.03 40.92 2.84
CA PRO A 151 55.27 40.39 3.41
C PRO A 151 55.18 38.91 3.81
N GLU A 152 54.02 38.29 3.65
CA GLU A 152 53.76 36.96 4.23
C GLU A 152 54.68 35.87 3.66
N ALA A 153 54.99 35.95 2.36
CA ALA A 153 55.87 35.00 1.67
C ALA A 153 57.28 34.92 2.28
N VAL A 154 57.84 36.03 2.79
CA VAL A 154 59.16 35.98 3.42
C VAL A 154 59.14 35.33 4.79
N TYR A 155 57.96 35.13 5.40
CA TYR A 155 57.83 34.48 6.68
C TYR A 155 57.61 32.95 6.57
N THR A 156 57.24 32.41 5.40
CA THR A 156 56.84 31.00 5.20
C THR A 156 57.98 30.01 4.95
N GLY A 157 59.23 30.42 5.16
CA GLY A 157 60.40 29.54 5.02
C GLY A 157 60.84 29.26 3.58
N LEU A 158 60.20 29.88 2.58
CA LEU A 158 60.72 29.92 1.21
C LEU A 158 62.14 30.52 1.21
N THR A 159 63.03 29.87 0.46
CA THR A 159 64.40 30.35 0.23
C THR A 159 64.35 31.47 -0.80
N ASP A 160 65.10 32.55 -0.56
CA ASP A 160 65.21 33.72 -1.46
C ASP A 160 63.88 34.40 -1.88
N ALA A 161 62.81 34.21 -1.10
CA ALA A 161 61.48 34.73 -1.42
C ALA A 161 61.44 36.24 -1.71
N GLN A 162 62.27 37.04 -1.03
CA GLN A 162 62.36 38.47 -1.28
C GLN A 162 62.95 38.76 -2.66
N ALA A 163 64.10 38.17 -2.99
CA ALA A 163 64.77 38.39 -4.27
C ALA A 163 63.88 37.97 -5.45
N GLU A 164 63.14 36.87 -5.29
CA GLU A 164 62.18 36.38 -6.29
C GLU A 164 60.99 37.36 -6.48
N LEU A 165 60.43 37.89 -5.39
CA LEU A 165 59.37 38.91 -5.48
C LEU A 165 59.88 40.21 -6.11
N GLU A 166 61.09 40.65 -5.76
CA GLU A 166 61.72 41.82 -6.36
C GLU A 166 61.99 41.63 -7.86
N ALA A 167 62.39 40.42 -8.28
CA ALA A 167 62.55 40.09 -9.69
C ALA A 167 61.22 40.12 -10.46
N LEU A 168 60.13 39.62 -9.87
CA LEU A 168 58.79 39.71 -10.46
C LEU A 168 58.32 41.17 -10.57
N LEU A 169 58.55 41.97 -9.53
CA LEU A 169 58.26 43.40 -9.53
C LEU A 169 59.07 44.14 -10.59
N ALA A 170 60.37 43.84 -10.74
CA ALA A 170 61.23 44.45 -11.75
C ALA A 170 60.74 44.12 -13.18
N ARG A 171 60.26 42.89 -13.42
CA ARG A 171 59.65 42.50 -14.70
C ARG A 171 58.34 43.24 -14.98
N ALA A 172 57.49 43.36 -13.97
CA ALA A 172 56.20 44.05 -14.09
C ALA A 172 56.36 45.57 -14.32
N THR A 173 57.41 46.17 -13.75
CA THR A 173 57.65 47.63 -13.79
C THR A 173 58.59 48.08 -14.90
N ALA A 174 59.18 47.16 -15.66
CA ALA A 174 60.03 47.48 -16.80
C ALA A 174 59.28 48.26 -17.90
N PRO A 175 59.95 49.10 -18.72
CA PRO A 175 59.32 49.75 -19.86
C PRO A 175 58.77 48.71 -20.86
N GLY A 176 57.45 48.68 -21.06
CA GLY A 176 56.77 47.61 -21.81
C GLY A 176 56.55 46.33 -21.01
N GLY A 177 56.53 46.42 -19.68
CA GLY A 177 56.46 45.32 -18.73
C GLY A 177 55.28 44.37 -18.92
N GLU A 178 55.48 43.14 -18.47
CA GLU A 178 54.51 42.06 -18.52
C GLU A 178 53.48 42.20 -17.38
N ASP A 179 52.25 41.75 -17.62
CA ASP A 179 51.25 41.59 -16.57
C ASP A 179 51.60 40.35 -15.72
N VAL A 180 52.42 40.54 -14.69
CA VAL A 180 52.95 39.47 -13.83
C VAL A 180 52.40 39.61 -12.42
N ASP A 181 51.82 38.52 -11.91
CA ASP A 181 51.38 38.41 -10.52
C ASP A 181 52.59 38.37 -9.56
N ILE A 182 52.78 39.45 -8.80
CA ILE A 182 53.88 39.66 -7.83
C ILE A 182 53.59 38.88 -6.54
N SER A 183 53.68 37.56 -6.66
CA SER A 183 53.44 36.61 -5.58
C SER A 183 54.25 35.33 -5.85
N LEU A 184 54.29 34.42 -4.89
CA LEU A 184 54.95 33.12 -5.00
C LEU A 184 53.96 32.00 -4.68
N PRO A 185 54.21 30.74 -5.08
CA PRO A 185 53.38 29.61 -4.65
C PRO A 185 53.47 29.45 -3.12
N ASP A 186 52.34 29.31 -2.45
CA ASP A 186 52.31 29.18 -0.99
C ASP A 186 52.89 27.82 -0.57
N PRO A 187 54.03 27.78 0.14
CA PRO A 187 54.65 26.51 0.56
C PRO A 187 53.82 25.77 1.60
N ASP A 188 52.96 26.49 2.34
CA ASP A 188 52.15 25.91 3.41
C ASP A 188 50.89 25.20 2.88
N ALA A 189 50.53 25.41 1.61
CA ALA A 189 49.42 24.72 0.94
C ALA A 189 49.80 23.27 0.57
N GLU A 190 49.91 22.40 1.56
CA GLU A 190 50.42 21.02 1.37
C GLU A 190 49.42 20.08 0.67
N PHE A 191 48.12 20.29 0.89
CA PHE A 191 47.07 19.45 0.34
C PHE A 191 46.03 20.30 -0.39
N VAL A 192 45.28 19.66 -1.28
CA VAL A 192 44.01 20.14 -1.79
C VAL A 192 42.90 19.20 -1.34
N ALA A 193 41.84 19.77 -0.78
CA ALA A 193 40.62 19.06 -0.43
C ALA A 193 39.60 19.26 -1.55
N PHE A 194 39.08 18.17 -2.09
CA PHE A 194 37.98 18.09 -3.04
C PHE A 194 36.72 17.69 -2.29
N MET A 195 35.75 18.58 -2.22
CA MET A 195 34.43 18.33 -1.67
C MET A 195 33.50 18.02 -2.84
N VAL A 196 32.97 16.80 -2.88
CA VAL A 196 31.96 16.38 -3.85
C VAL A 196 30.61 16.57 -3.21
N LEU A 197 29.78 17.42 -3.82
CA LEU A 197 28.44 17.72 -3.33
C LEU A 197 27.39 17.30 -4.36
N VAL A 198 26.23 16.88 -3.87
CA VAL A 198 25.06 16.52 -4.69
C VAL A 198 23.89 17.40 -4.31
N ARG A 199 23.13 17.87 -5.31
CA ARG A 199 21.95 18.68 -5.07
C ARG A 199 20.85 17.83 -4.46
N GLN A 200 20.28 18.32 -3.36
CA GLN A 200 19.07 17.76 -2.78
C GLN A 200 17.82 18.26 -3.51
N PRO A 201 16.69 17.55 -3.42
CA PRO A 201 15.41 18.06 -3.87
C PRO A 201 15.07 19.38 -3.16
N ARG A 202 14.28 20.24 -3.80
CA ARG A 202 13.82 21.48 -3.16
C ARG A 202 13.00 21.17 -1.91
N PHE A 203 13.11 22.06 -0.91
CA PHE A 203 12.50 21.92 0.42
C PHE A 203 13.08 20.79 1.28
N ASP A 204 14.31 20.36 0.99
CA ASP A 204 15.10 19.54 1.89
C ASP A 204 15.88 20.42 2.88
N ASP A 205 15.58 20.28 4.18
CA ASP A 205 16.21 21.04 5.26
C ASP A 205 17.67 20.63 5.53
N PHE A 206 18.15 19.52 4.94
CA PHE A 206 19.53 19.04 5.10
C PHE A 206 20.54 19.72 4.17
N ALA A 207 20.07 20.50 3.20
CA ALA A 207 20.91 21.14 2.19
C ALA A 207 21.53 22.46 2.69
N ASP A 208 22.65 22.86 2.07
CA ASP A 208 23.23 24.20 2.24
C ASP A 208 22.36 25.30 1.58
N GLU A 209 22.79 26.57 1.69
CA GLU A 209 22.07 27.72 1.11
C GLU A 209 21.85 27.60 -0.42
N ASP A 210 22.69 26.82 -1.12
CA ASP A 210 22.61 26.60 -2.57
C ASP A 210 21.88 25.29 -2.95
N GLY A 211 21.41 24.54 -1.96
CA GLY A 211 20.66 23.29 -2.14
C GLY A 211 21.52 22.04 -2.28
N TYR A 212 22.78 22.05 -1.81
CA TYR A 212 23.70 20.91 -1.92
C TYR A 212 23.99 20.26 -0.55
N ILE A 213 24.26 18.95 -0.55
CA ILE A 213 24.86 18.24 0.58
C ILE A 213 26.24 17.70 0.20
N GLU A 214 27.17 17.65 1.16
CA GLU A 214 28.44 16.97 0.95
C GLU A 214 28.24 15.45 0.90
N LEU A 215 28.63 14.82 -0.21
CA LEU A 215 28.64 13.37 -0.35
C LEU A 215 29.92 12.79 0.28
N TYR A 216 31.08 13.33 -0.09
CA TYR A 216 32.36 13.01 0.54
C TYR A 216 33.42 14.08 0.26
N THR A 217 34.45 14.08 1.11
CA THR A 217 35.68 14.85 0.89
C THR A 217 36.86 13.94 0.62
N ALA A 218 37.66 14.28 -0.39
CA ALA A 218 38.92 13.62 -0.71
C ALA A 218 40.10 14.59 -0.70
N TYR A 219 41.27 14.14 -0.28
CA TYR A 219 42.49 14.94 -0.23
C TYR A 219 43.50 14.43 -1.26
N ARG A 220 44.25 15.36 -1.88
CA ARG A 220 45.46 15.10 -2.67
C ARG A 220 46.60 15.95 -2.15
N ALA A 221 47.80 15.39 -2.08
CA ALA A 221 48.99 16.15 -1.72
C ALA A 221 49.50 16.91 -2.95
N PHE A 222 49.87 18.18 -2.77
CA PHE A 222 50.66 18.89 -3.77
C PHE A 222 52.06 18.30 -3.82
N PRO A 223 52.67 18.15 -5.02
CA PRO A 223 54.07 17.76 -5.09
C PRO A 223 54.94 18.78 -4.34
N PRO A 224 56.10 18.36 -3.79
CA PRO A 224 57.01 19.26 -3.10
C PRO A 224 57.48 20.40 -4.02
N LEU A 225 57.58 21.61 -3.48
CA LEU A 225 58.15 22.75 -4.21
C LEU A 225 59.66 22.53 -4.44
N ALA A 226 60.14 22.94 -5.61
CA ALA A 226 61.56 23.05 -5.92
C ALA A 226 61.92 24.53 -6.09
N GLY A 227 62.30 25.19 -4.99
CA GLY A 227 62.43 26.65 -4.97
C GLY A 227 61.06 27.33 -5.14
N THR A 228 60.93 28.15 -6.19
CA THR A 228 59.67 28.84 -6.57
C THR A 228 58.86 28.10 -7.65
N ALA A 229 59.33 26.93 -8.12
CA ALA A 229 58.60 26.13 -9.10
C ALA A 229 57.39 25.43 -8.46
N ASP A 230 56.22 25.55 -9.09
CA ASP A 230 54.90 25.08 -8.61
C ASP A 230 54.40 23.88 -9.44
N PRO A 231 54.89 22.66 -9.19
CA PRO A 231 54.39 21.47 -9.87
C PRO A 231 52.90 21.25 -9.54
N PRO A 232 52.03 21.07 -10.55
CA PRO A 232 50.60 20.95 -10.32
C PRO A 232 50.20 19.57 -9.77
N VAL A 233 48.99 19.52 -9.23
CA VAL A 233 48.23 18.28 -8.98
C VAL A 233 47.25 18.10 -10.12
N THR A 234 47.29 16.95 -10.79
CA THR A 234 46.26 16.56 -11.77
C THR A 234 45.27 15.62 -11.10
N VAL A 235 43.98 15.89 -11.27
CA VAL A 235 42.88 15.02 -10.84
C VAL A 235 42.02 14.66 -12.04
N THR A 236 41.82 13.37 -12.26
CA THR A 236 40.87 12.85 -13.25
C THR A 236 39.53 12.59 -12.56
N LEU A 237 38.41 12.83 -13.23
CA LEU A 237 37.07 12.50 -12.77
C LEU A 237 36.66 11.13 -13.33
N SER A 238 36.01 10.31 -12.51
CA SER A 238 35.45 9.02 -12.93
C SER A 238 33.95 9.04 -12.67
N TRP A 239 33.15 9.08 -13.73
CA TRP A 239 31.70 9.02 -13.60
C TRP A 239 31.25 7.57 -13.40
N LEU A 240 30.46 7.31 -12.36
CA LEU A 240 30.01 5.98 -11.99
C LEU A 240 28.48 5.91 -11.96
N ASP A 241 27.95 4.89 -12.61
CA ASP A 241 26.52 4.59 -12.62
C ASP A 241 26.10 3.92 -11.32
N ALA A 242 25.14 4.53 -10.63
CA ALA A 242 24.55 3.95 -9.44
C ALA A 242 23.09 4.36 -9.26
N ALA A 243 22.28 3.39 -8.82
CA ALA A 243 20.90 3.63 -8.43
C ALA A 243 20.81 4.43 -7.12
N ARG A 244 21.74 4.18 -6.19
CA ARG A 244 21.81 4.79 -4.86
C ARG A 244 23.23 5.28 -4.57
N LEU A 245 23.35 6.31 -3.74
CA LEU A 245 24.64 6.83 -3.29
C LEU A 245 25.20 5.97 -2.15
N ASP A 246 26.16 5.10 -2.46
CA ASP A 246 26.81 4.20 -1.51
C ASP A 246 28.35 4.31 -1.53
N ALA A 247 29.01 3.39 -0.83
CA ALA A 247 30.47 3.36 -0.75
C ALA A 247 31.16 3.09 -2.12
N ALA A 248 30.45 2.56 -3.13
CA ALA A 248 31.03 2.28 -4.43
C ALA A 248 31.20 3.56 -5.28
N VAL A 249 30.37 4.58 -5.05
CA VAL A 249 30.44 5.87 -5.76
C VAL A 249 31.19 6.96 -4.99
N THR A 250 31.87 6.59 -3.91
CA THR A 250 32.64 7.51 -3.07
C THR A 250 34.08 7.04 -2.89
N SER A 251 35.00 7.98 -2.70
CA SER A 251 36.41 7.67 -2.40
C SER A 251 36.96 8.67 -1.38
N PRO A 252 36.40 8.67 -0.14
CA PRO A 252 36.87 9.57 0.90
C PRO A 252 38.33 9.28 1.24
N SER A 253 39.07 10.32 1.61
CA SER A 253 40.44 10.21 2.11
C SER A 253 40.66 11.19 3.26
N THR A 254 41.82 11.13 3.90
CA THR A 254 42.15 12.03 5.01
C THR A 254 43.48 12.73 4.72
N LEU A 255 43.80 13.79 5.45
CA LEU A 255 45.09 14.47 5.34
C LEU A 255 46.28 13.52 5.62
N ASN A 256 46.11 12.54 6.52
CA ASN A 256 47.16 11.59 6.88
C ASN A 256 47.29 10.41 5.90
N ALA A 257 46.25 10.18 5.09
CA ALA A 257 46.24 9.20 4.02
C ALA A 257 45.57 9.81 2.78
N PRO A 258 46.28 10.71 2.07
CA PRO A 258 45.75 11.33 0.86
C PRO A 258 45.45 10.25 -0.19
N GLY A 259 44.32 10.39 -0.87
CA GLY A 259 43.95 9.46 -1.93
C GLY A 259 44.84 9.61 -3.16
N SER A 260 44.79 8.62 -4.04
CA SER A 260 45.41 8.65 -5.37
C SER A 260 44.42 8.20 -6.43
N GLY A 261 44.63 8.59 -7.68
CA GLY A 261 43.78 8.19 -8.80
C GLY A 261 42.51 9.05 -8.96
N PRO A 262 41.57 8.59 -9.80
CA PRO A 262 40.39 9.36 -10.18
C PRO A 262 39.46 9.67 -9.00
N LEU A 263 38.72 10.77 -9.12
CA LEU A 263 37.68 11.16 -8.19
C LEU A 263 36.33 10.63 -8.68
N PRO A 264 35.70 9.66 -7.99
CA PRO A 264 34.40 9.12 -8.42
C PRO A 264 33.28 10.14 -8.24
N LEU A 265 32.45 10.32 -9.27
CA LEU A 265 31.27 11.19 -9.27
C LEU A 265 30.05 10.39 -9.76
N PRO A 266 28.87 10.51 -9.12
CA PRO A 266 27.68 9.77 -9.52
C PRO A 266 27.04 10.34 -10.79
N THR A 267 26.57 9.49 -11.69
CA THR A 267 25.73 9.90 -12.84
C THR A 267 24.26 10.10 -12.44
N GLY A 268 23.50 10.84 -13.25
CA GLY A 268 22.07 11.10 -13.01
C GLY A 268 21.76 11.97 -11.78
N ARG A 269 22.76 12.71 -11.28
CA ARG A 269 22.67 13.67 -10.15
C ARG A 269 23.18 15.02 -10.60
N ASP A 270 22.71 16.10 -9.98
CA ASP A 270 23.31 17.43 -10.12
C ASP A 270 24.48 17.54 -9.13
N VAL A 271 25.70 17.44 -9.66
CA VAL A 271 26.95 17.35 -8.92
C VAL A 271 27.69 18.68 -8.94
N ARG A 272 28.13 19.12 -7.76
CA ARG A 272 29.01 20.27 -7.56
C ARG A 272 30.35 19.79 -7.01
N LEU A 273 31.44 20.25 -7.61
CA LEU A 273 32.79 19.93 -7.17
C LEU A 273 33.49 21.20 -6.70
N VAL A 274 33.94 21.21 -5.45
CA VAL A 274 34.65 22.35 -4.85
C VAL A 274 36.03 21.91 -4.41
N ALA A 275 37.04 22.71 -4.70
CA ALA A 275 38.41 22.49 -4.23
C ALA A 275 38.88 23.62 -3.31
N ARG A 276 39.65 23.29 -2.28
CA ARG A 276 40.35 24.30 -1.45
C ARG A 276 41.71 23.80 -0.99
N ALA A 277 42.67 24.70 -0.83
CA ALA A 277 43.97 24.36 -0.27
C ALA A 277 43.86 24.11 1.24
N VAL A 278 44.66 23.17 1.75
CA VAL A 278 44.71 22.80 3.16
C VAL A 278 46.17 22.64 3.58
N ALA A 279 46.52 23.23 4.72
CA ALA A 279 47.84 23.10 5.32
C ALA A 279 47.94 21.92 6.31
N ARG A 280 49.17 21.51 6.62
CA ARG A 280 49.49 20.56 7.69
C ARG A 280 48.88 20.94 9.04
N ASP A 281 48.72 19.94 9.89
CA ASP A 281 48.34 20.15 11.28
C ASP A 281 49.53 20.54 12.15
N ASP A 282 49.76 21.84 12.27
CA ASP A 282 50.79 22.39 13.15
C ASP A 282 50.24 23.57 13.98
N PRO A 283 49.72 23.30 15.19
CA PRO A 283 49.26 24.34 16.12
C PRO A 283 50.39 25.27 16.60
N GLY A 284 51.63 24.89 16.35
CA GLY A 284 52.80 25.68 16.65
C GLY A 284 53.13 26.74 15.61
N TYR A 285 52.79 26.45 14.35
CA TYR A 285 52.98 27.29 13.19
C TYR A 285 51.74 28.13 12.86
N PHE A 286 50.55 27.53 12.88
CA PHE A 286 49.28 28.21 12.61
C PHE A 286 48.62 28.71 13.89
N GLY A 287 48.19 29.97 13.87
CA GLY A 287 47.57 30.65 15.01
C GLY A 287 46.08 30.37 15.17
N ALA A 288 45.42 29.90 14.12
CA ALA A 288 44.00 29.56 14.08
C ALA A 288 43.74 28.42 13.07
N ALA A 289 42.66 27.67 13.27
CA ALA A 289 42.25 26.61 12.34
C ALA A 289 41.87 27.17 10.95
N SER A 290 41.26 28.35 10.89
CA SER A 290 40.94 29.04 9.64
C SER A 290 42.19 29.42 8.83
N ALA A 291 43.34 29.64 9.49
CA ALA A 291 44.59 29.92 8.80
C ALA A 291 45.11 28.71 7.99
N ARG A 292 44.63 27.50 8.30
CA ARG A 292 45.02 26.24 7.64
C ARG A 292 44.17 25.90 6.42
N SER A 293 43.09 26.64 6.17
CA SER A 293 42.17 26.37 5.05
C SER A 293 42.12 27.55 4.11
N GLY A 294 42.19 27.27 2.82
CA GLY A 294 42.06 28.29 1.77
C GLY A 294 40.62 28.59 1.40
N GLN A 295 40.47 29.63 0.57
CA GLN A 295 39.18 29.93 -0.06
C GLN A 295 38.76 28.78 -1.00
N GLN A 296 37.45 28.54 -1.09
CA GLN A 296 36.86 27.53 -1.96
C GLN A 296 36.88 27.99 -3.42
N ALA A 297 37.27 27.10 -4.33
CA ALA A 297 37.16 27.24 -5.78
C ALA A 297 36.12 26.24 -6.29
N VAL A 298 35.07 26.74 -6.93
CA VAL A 298 34.05 25.88 -7.57
C VAL A 298 34.62 25.40 -8.90
N LEU A 299 34.90 24.11 -9.01
CA LEU A 299 35.41 23.48 -10.23
C LEU A 299 34.26 23.06 -11.16
N LEU A 300 33.17 22.55 -10.58
CA LEU A 300 31.92 22.24 -11.29
C LEU A 300 30.76 22.90 -10.54
N GLY A 301 30.00 23.77 -11.22
CA GLY A 301 28.95 24.60 -10.65
C GLY A 301 27.54 23.98 -10.66
N GLY A 302 27.45 22.65 -10.60
CA GLY A 302 26.19 21.91 -10.74
C GLY A 302 26.02 21.36 -12.16
N VAL A 303 26.46 20.12 -12.37
CA VAL A 303 26.44 19.45 -13.66
C VAL A 303 25.81 18.06 -13.54
N VAL A 304 25.14 17.61 -14.60
CA VAL A 304 24.53 16.29 -14.66
C VAL A 304 25.19 15.48 -15.77
N ARG A 305 25.75 14.32 -15.42
CA ARG A 305 26.25 13.34 -16.40
C ARG A 305 25.19 12.28 -16.64
N ARG A 306 24.92 11.98 -17.92
CA ARG A 306 24.05 10.86 -18.30
C ARG A 306 24.72 9.52 -17.92
N PRO A 307 24.00 8.57 -17.33
CA PRO A 307 24.52 7.23 -17.09
C PRO A 307 24.75 6.46 -18.41
N GLU A 308 25.70 5.52 -18.42
CA GLU A 308 25.95 4.60 -19.54
C GLU A 308 25.07 3.34 -19.42
N THR A 309 24.76 2.94 -18.19
CA THR A 309 23.95 1.79 -17.81
C THR A 309 22.90 2.22 -16.80
N GLU A 310 21.71 1.62 -16.89
CA GLU A 310 20.61 1.96 -16.01
C GLU A 310 19.92 0.69 -15.51
N THR A 311 19.99 0.44 -14.20
CA THR A 311 19.22 -0.63 -13.57
C THR A 311 17.71 -0.31 -13.62
N PRO A 312 16.81 -1.30 -13.52
CA PRO A 312 15.37 -1.04 -13.51
C PRO A 312 15.00 0.09 -12.51
N ILE A 313 14.27 1.11 -13.00
CA ILE A 313 13.86 2.26 -12.19
C ILE A 313 12.69 1.89 -11.27
N LEU A 314 11.79 1.02 -11.74
CA LEU A 314 10.61 0.63 -11.00
C LEU A 314 10.70 -0.83 -10.59
N SER A 315 10.23 -1.11 -9.38
CA SER A 315 9.99 -2.45 -8.84
C SER A 315 8.63 -2.48 -8.14
N PRO A 316 7.94 -3.64 -8.08
CA PRO A 316 6.83 -3.82 -7.15
C PRO A 316 7.31 -3.55 -5.72
N ALA A 317 6.52 -2.83 -4.91
CA ALA A 317 6.89 -2.58 -3.52
C ALA A 317 7.05 -3.93 -2.77
N ALA A 318 8.19 -4.13 -2.09
CA ALA A 318 8.49 -5.40 -1.43
C ALA A 318 7.61 -5.67 -0.20
N ASP A 319 7.25 -4.61 0.52
CA ASP A 319 6.52 -4.67 1.80
C ASP A 319 5.02 -4.38 1.68
N ALA A 320 4.52 -4.18 0.45
CA ALA A 320 3.12 -3.86 0.20
C ALA A 320 2.59 -4.57 -1.04
N ASP A 321 1.28 -4.81 -1.08
CA ASP A 321 0.66 -5.32 -2.31
C ASP A 321 0.78 -4.26 -3.41
N PRO A 322 1.36 -4.62 -4.58
CA PRO A 322 1.66 -3.65 -5.62
C PRO A 322 0.41 -3.14 -6.36
N CYS A 323 -0.73 -3.80 -6.18
CA CYS A 323 -2.00 -3.45 -6.79
C CYS A 323 -3.16 -3.85 -5.86
N VAL A 324 -3.83 -2.88 -5.23
CA VAL A 324 -4.98 -3.10 -4.35
C VAL A 324 -6.21 -2.48 -4.97
N SER A 325 -7.32 -3.21 -5.03
CA SER A 325 -8.57 -2.67 -5.58
C SER A 325 -9.64 -2.58 -4.50
N VAL A 326 -10.23 -1.40 -4.36
CA VAL A 326 -11.24 -1.08 -3.34
C VAL A 326 -12.55 -0.76 -4.03
N PHE A 327 -13.65 -1.32 -3.54
CA PHE A 327 -15.01 -0.97 -3.96
C PHE A 327 -15.78 -0.49 -2.74
N LEU A 328 -16.30 0.73 -2.82
CA LEU A 328 -17.08 1.34 -1.74
C LEU A 328 -18.57 1.25 -2.05
N ARG A 329 -19.38 1.00 -1.01
CA ARG A 329 -20.84 1.06 -1.11
C ARG A 329 -21.36 2.38 -0.53
N PRO A 330 -22.43 2.95 -1.11
CA PRO A 330 -23.10 4.08 -0.49
C PRO A 330 -23.67 3.65 0.86
N ASP A 331 -23.55 4.53 1.86
CA ASP A 331 -24.21 4.31 3.15
C ASP A 331 -25.73 4.27 2.93
N GLY A 332 -26.40 3.33 3.61
CA GLY A 332 -27.87 3.26 3.59
C GLY A 332 -28.49 4.49 4.25
N PRO A 333 -29.77 4.82 3.97
CA PRO A 333 -30.46 5.87 4.69
C PRO A 333 -30.46 5.57 6.19
N LEU A 334 -30.01 6.53 7.00
CA LEU A 334 -30.08 6.43 8.46
C LEU A 334 -31.56 6.30 8.88
N PRO A 335 -31.89 5.46 9.87
CA PRO A 335 -33.22 5.45 10.48
C PRO A 335 -33.59 6.86 10.96
N GLU A 336 -34.85 7.28 10.80
CA GLU A 336 -35.31 8.65 11.17
C GLU A 336 -34.93 9.05 12.60
N ALA A 337 -34.87 8.09 13.53
CA ALA A 337 -34.47 8.31 14.92
C ALA A 337 -32.98 8.73 15.09
N ASP A 338 -32.10 8.21 14.22
CA ASP A 338 -30.65 8.50 14.25
C ASP A 338 -30.30 9.71 13.37
N ALA A 339 -31.13 10.01 12.36
CA ALA A 339 -30.99 11.19 11.51
C ALA A 339 -31.12 12.51 12.29
N ALA A 340 -31.82 12.49 13.43
CA ALA A 340 -31.98 13.66 14.31
C ALA A 340 -30.78 13.90 15.25
N VAL A 341 -29.91 12.90 15.45
CA VAL A 341 -28.80 12.93 16.42
C VAL A 341 -27.42 13.01 15.73
N ALA A 342 -27.33 12.60 14.45
CA ALA A 342 -26.14 12.82 13.66
C ALA A 342 -25.97 14.32 13.37
N ALA A 343 -24.98 14.95 14.01
CA ALA A 343 -24.40 16.18 13.46
C ALA A 343 -24.07 15.92 11.97
N PRO A 344 -24.23 16.89 11.07
CA PRO A 344 -23.93 16.69 9.66
C PRO A 344 -22.41 16.56 9.47
N SER A 345 -21.85 15.41 9.86
CA SER A 345 -20.58 14.95 9.32
C SER A 345 -20.85 14.77 7.84
N ASP A 346 -20.23 15.62 7.03
CA ASP A 346 -20.34 15.53 5.59
C ASP A 346 -19.99 14.09 5.16
N PRO A 347 -20.96 13.29 4.65
CA PRO A 347 -20.75 11.89 4.29
C PRO A 347 -19.59 11.73 3.29
N SER A 348 -19.26 12.81 2.59
CA SER A 348 -18.09 12.96 1.72
C SER A 348 -16.76 12.59 2.41
N THR A 349 -16.59 12.91 3.70
CA THR A 349 -15.34 12.67 4.44
C THR A 349 -15.17 11.22 4.87
N VAL A 350 -16.26 10.48 5.04
CA VAL A 350 -16.25 9.08 5.47
C VAL A 350 -15.75 8.17 4.35
N TYR A 351 -16.20 8.38 3.11
CA TYR A 351 -15.75 7.59 1.96
C TYR A 351 -14.25 7.75 1.71
N GLN A 352 -13.73 8.97 1.79
CA GLN A 352 -12.30 9.23 1.60
C GLN A 352 -11.46 8.56 2.69
N ARG A 353 -11.88 8.61 3.96
CA ARG A 353 -11.19 7.91 5.06
C ARG A 353 -11.23 6.40 4.92
N ARG A 354 -12.38 5.84 4.55
CA ARG A 354 -12.52 4.40 4.27
C ARG A 354 -11.61 3.98 3.13
N PHE A 355 -11.58 4.75 2.04
CA PHE A 355 -10.69 4.51 0.91
C PHE A 355 -9.22 4.58 1.33
N ALA A 356 -8.81 5.65 2.03
CA ALA A 356 -7.43 5.84 2.49
C ALA A 356 -6.97 4.66 3.35
N ALA A 357 -7.77 4.27 4.35
CA ALA A 357 -7.47 3.13 5.21
C ALA A 357 -7.38 1.81 4.44
N ALA A 358 -8.27 1.58 3.47
CA ALA A 358 -8.27 0.36 2.65
C ALA A 358 -7.08 0.29 1.67
N ALA A 359 -6.67 1.43 1.14
CA ALA A 359 -5.57 1.57 0.18
C ALA A 359 -4.18 1.68 0.85
N GLY A 360 -4.11 1.81 2.17
CA GLY A 360 -2.85 2.05 2.89
C GLY A 360 -2.29 3.46 2.66
N LEU A 361 -3.18 4.46 2.57
CA LEU A 361 -2.87 5.88 2.44
C LEU A 361 -3.27 6.63 3.71
N VAL A 362 -2.70 7.82 3.90
CA VAL A 362 -3.04 8.71 5.01
C VAL A 362 -4.04 9.77 4.53
N GLU A 363 -5.18 9.92 5.23
CA GLU A 363 -6.10 11.04 5.03
C GLU A 363 -5.79 12.14 6.05
N SER A 364 -5.51 13.35 5.56
CA SER A 364 -5.31 14.51 6.43
C SER A 364 -5.79 15.79 5.74
N GLY A 365 -6.72 16.50 6.39
CA GLY A 365 -7.25 17.78 5.89
C GLY A 365 -7.93 17.66 4.52
N GLY A 366 -8.56 16.52 4.23
CA GLY A 366 -9.22 16.25 2.95
C GLY A 366 -8.27 15.91 1.80
N SER A 367 -6.98 15.70 2.07
CA SER A 367 -5.99 15.23 1.09
C SER A 367 -5.56 13.79 1.41
N LEU A 368 -5.27 13.03 0.36
CA LEU A 368 -4.63 11.73 0.43
C LEU A 368 -3.11 11.92 0.31
N LEU A 369 -2.38 11.23 1.19
CA LEU A 369 -0.95 11.32 1.38
C LEU A 369 -0.35 9.91 1.44
N ALA A 370 0.93 9.79 1.14
CA ALA A 370 1.70 8.57 1.42
C ALA A 370 1.93 8.41 2.94
N ASP A 371 2.58 7.32 3.34
CA ASP A 371 2.94 7.13 4.74
C ASP A 371 4.04 8.12 5.18
N HIS A 372 4.21 8.24 6.49
CA HIS A 372 5.21 9.11 7.12
C HIS A 372 6.63 8.68 6.72
N GLY A 373 7.52 9.63 6.40
CA GLY A 373 8.91 9.34 6.07
C GLY A 373 9.16 8.93 4.61
N GLU A 374 8.11 8.77 3.82
CA GLU A 374 8.19 8.31 2.43
C GLU A 374 8.03 9.45 1.42
N ARG A 375 8.99 9.58 0.50
CA ARG A 375 8.82 10.43 -0.68
C ARG A 375 7.98 9.67 -1.71
N ALA A 376 6.89 10.28 -2.16
CA ALA A 376 5.97 9.67 -3.11
C ALA A 376 5.44 10.68 -4.13
N ALA A 377 5.15 10.21 -5.33
CA ALA A 377 4.42 10.95 -6.35
C ALA A 377 3.11 10.22 -6.70
N PHE A 378 2.04 11.01 -6.77
CA PHE A 378 0.70 10.54 -7.06
C PHE A 378 0.34 10.72 -8.54
N GLY A 379 -0.39 9.76 -9.08
CA GLY A 379 -1.16 9.89 -10.33
C GLY A 379 -2.60 9.48 -10.08
N VAL A 380 -3.58 10.29 -10.48
CA VAL A 380 -4.99 9.96 -10.31
C VAL A 380 -5.71 9.99 -11.65
N PHE A 381 -6.44 8.92 -11.95
CA PHE A 381 -7.17 8.73 -13.21
C PHE A 381 -8.61 8.29 -12.93
N GLY A 382 -9.55 8.74 -13.76
CA GLY A 382 -10.98 8.41 -13.62
C GLY A 382 -11.72 9.13 -12.48
N LEU A 383 -11.06 10.00 -11.72
CA LEU A 383 -11.64 10.86 -10.68
C LEU A 383 -11.29 12.33 -10.91
N ALA A 384 -12.22 13.22 -10.59
CA ALA A 384 -11.95 14.66 -10.52
C ALA A 384 -11.11 14.98 -9.28
N HIS A 385 -9.96 15.62 -9.47
CA HIS A 385 -8.98 15.83 -8.41
C HIS A 385 -8.10 17.06 -8.66
N ALA A 386 -7.54 17.58 -7.57
CA ALA A 386 -6.50 18.60 -7.56
C ALA A 386 -5.22 18.00 -6.97
N MET A 387 -4.14 18.04 -7.76
CA MET A 387 -2.81 17.62 -7.34
C MET A 387 -2.06 18.78 -6.67
N ALA A 388 -1.27 18.48 -5.65
CA ALA A 388 -0.27 19.43 -5.19
C ALA A 388 0.81 19.65 -6.27
N PRO A 389 1.46 20.84 -6.35
CA PRO A 389 2.46 21.12 -7.39
C PRO A 389 3.69 20.19 -7.39
N ASP A 390 3.95 19.52 -6.28
CA ASP A 390 5.01 18.53 -6.08
C ASP A 390 4.54 17.09 -6.39
N ASN A 391 3.27 16.91 -6.78
CA ASN A 391 2.58 15.63 -6.89
C ASN A 391 2.62 14.76 -5.63
N GLY A 392 2.94 15.34 -4.46
CA GLY A 392 3.12 14.59 -3.21
C GLY A 392 1.84 14.29 -2.46
N SER A 393 0.73 14.92 -2.87
CA SER A 393 -0.59 14.72 -2.28
C SER A 393 -1.69 15.01 -3.30
N VAL A 394 -2.85 14.41 -3.09
CA VAL A 394 -4.03 14.62 -3.94
C VAL A 394 -5.26 14.95 -3.11
N ARG A 395 -6.03 15.93 -3.54
CA ARG A 395 -7.36 16.23 -3.02
C ARG A 395 -8.40 15.87 -4.07
N LEU A 396 -9.37 15.05 -3.70
CA LEU A 396 -10.49 14.72 -4.58
C LEU A 396 -11.48 15.90 -4.59
N GLU A 397 -12.00 16.27 -5.76
CA GLU A 397 -12.97 17.37 -5.88
C GLU A 397 -14.35 16.98 -5.35
N THR A 398 -14.76 15.73 -5.63
CA THR A 398 -16.00 15.13 -5.14
C THR A 398 -15.72 13.71 -4.65
N THR A 399 -15.94 13.46 -3.37
CA THR A 399 -15.80 12.11 -2.80
C THR A 399 -17.10 11.31 -2.91
N ALA A 400 -18.20 11.95 -3.33
CA ALA A 400 -19.46 11.27 -3.66
C ALA A 400 -19.33 10.37 -4.90
N ASP A 401 -18.26 10.54 -5.68
CA ASP A 401 -17.95 9.76 -6.88
C ASP A 401 -17.16 8.47 -6.60
N LEU A 402 -16.78 8.22 -5.34
CA LEU A 402 -16.01 7.06 -4.91
C LEU A 402 -16.84 5.77 -4.82
N PRO A 403 -18.08 5.78 -4.28
CA PRO A 403 -18.92 4.58 -4.27
C PRO A 403 -19.25 4.07 -5.67
N GLU A 404 -19.52 2.76 -5.75
CA GLU A 404 -19.95 2.07 -6.98
C GLU A 404 -18.91 2.05 -8.12
N LYS A 405 -17.65 2.40 -7.83
CA LYS A 405 -16.51 2.26 -8.74
C LYS A 405 -15.44 1.37 -8.11
N TRP A 406 -14.69 0.68 -8.97
CA TRP A 406 -13.43 0.06 -8.58
C TRP A 406 -12.35 1.13 -8.51
N LEU A 407 -11.77 1.30 -7.33
CA LEU A 407 -10.68 2.21 -7.03
C LEU A 407 -9.40 1.36 -6.89
N THR A 408 -8.62 1.27 -7.96
CA THR A 408 -7.39 0.47 -7.98
C THR A 408 -6.18 1.34 -7.69
N VAL A 409 -5.42 0.96 -6.68
CA VAL A 409 -4.22 1.66 -6.22
C VAL A 409 -3.00 0.81 -6.54
N LEU A 410 -2.14 1.34 -7.41
CA LEU A 410 -0.83 0.76 -7.70
C LEU A 410 0.21 1.41 -6.80
N ARG A 411 1.06 0.60 -6.18
CA ARG A 411 2.18 1.09 -5.36
C ARG A 411 3.47 0.44 -5.84
N LEU A 412 4.29 1.23 -6.53
CA LEU A 412 5.58 0.81 -7.06
C LEU A 412 6.71 1.57 -6.36
N THR A 413 7.83 0.91 -6.14
CA THR A 413 9.04 1.55 -5.62
C THR A 413 9.85 2.09 -6.79
N ILE A 414 10.25 3.35 -6.68
CA ILE A 414 11.25 4.00 -7.51
C ILE A 414 12.60 3.69 -6.88
N GLU A 415 13.37 2.83 -7.53
CA GLU A 415 14.67 2.33 -7.09
C GLU A 415 15.77 3.37 -7.32
N ARG A 416 15.55 4.58 -6.80
CA ARG A 416 16.46 5.73 -6.90
C ARG A 416 16.44 6.48 -5.58
N ASP A 417 17.62 6.87 -5.10
CA ASP A 417 17.70 7.76 -3.94
C ASP A 417 17.13 9.15 -4.25
N TRP A 418 16.86 9.94 -3.22
CA TRP A 418 16.17 11.21 -3.37
C TRP A 418 16.86 12.23 -4.27
N THR A 419 18.19 12.16 -4.42
CA THR A 419 18.96 13.12 -5.25
C THR A 419 18.87 12.82 -6.74
N TRP A 420 18.26 11.70 -7.14
CA TRP A 420 18.08 11.34 -8.54
C TRP A 420 17.21 12.35 -9.28
N LEU A 421 17.68 12.74 -10.46
CA LEU A 421 16.97 13.63 -11.37
C LEU A 421 16.30 12.83 -12.46
N ALA A 422 14.98 12.94 -12.56
CA ALA A 422 14.26 12.42 -13.71
C ALA A 422 14.69 13.18 -14.98
N PRO A 423 15.11 12.49 -16.05
CA PRO A 423 15.63 13.14 -17.26
C PRO A 423 14.53 13.74 -18.14
N VAL A 424 13.29 13.27 -17.98
CA VAL A 424 12.13 13.64 -18.80
C VAL A 424 10.93 13.85 -17.89
N GLU A 425 10.11 14.85 -18.21
CA GLU A 425 8.78 15.03 -17.64
C GLU A 425 7.71 14.84 -18.73
N PRO A 426 6.67 14.01 -18.49
CA PRO A 426 6.41 13.20 -17.30
C PRO A 426 7.36 11.99 -17.17
N ALA A 427 7.67 11.59 -15.94
CA ALA A 427 8.65 10.54 -15.66
C ALA A 427 8.09 9.12 -15.83
N PHE A 428 6.76 8.95 -15.73
CA PHE A 428 6.09 7.65 -15.80
C PHE A 428 4.88 7.69 -16.73
N THR A 429 4.68 6.64 -17.52
CA THR A 429 3.48 6.44 -18.34
C THR A 429 2.75 5.19 -17.89
N ILE A 430 1.42 5.27 -17.77
CA ILE A 430 0.58 4.18 -17.27
C ILE A 430 -0.39 3.76 -18.37
N HIS A 431 -0.36 2.46 -18.68
CA HIS A 431 -1.35 1.83 -19.53
C HIS A 431 -2.22 0.87 -18.73
N ARG A 432 -3.49 0.78 -19.12
CA ARG A 432 -4.47 -0.16 -18.57
C ARG A 432 -5.04 -1.04 -19.67
N THR A 433 -5.26 -2.29 -19.34
CA THR A 433 -6.04 -3.26 -20.13
C THR A 433 -7.03 -3.93 -19.18
N LEU A 434 -8.30 -4.03 -19.58
CA LEU A 434 -9.33 -4.70 -18.79
C LEU A 434 -9.78 -5.95 -19.55
N VAL A 435 -9.60 -7.12 -18.94
CA VAL A 435 -9.83 -8.42 -19.58
C VAL A 435 -11.02 -9.12 -18.93
N ASN A 436 -11.95 -9.61 -19.74
CA ASN A 436 -13.05 -10.45 -19.28
C ASN A 436 -12.48 -11.85 -19.01
N ARG A 437 -12.50 -12.30 -17.74
CA ARG A 437 -11.90 -13.59 -17.37
C ARG A 437 -12.69 -14.80 -17.83
N THR A 438 -13.94 -14.61 -18.25
CA THR A 438 -14.78 -15.70 -18.77
C THR A 438 -14.39 -16.04 -20.21
N THR A 439 -14.19 -15.02 -21.05
CA THR A 439 -13.89 -15.17 -22.48
C THR A 439 -12.40 -15.08 -22.80
N GLY A 440 -11.61 -14.46 -21.91
CA GLY A 440 -10.22 -14.10 -22.15
C GLY A 440 -10.04 -12.91 -23.11
N ALA A 441 -11.13 -12.26 -23.54
CA ALA A 441 -11.09 -11.12 -24.45
C ALA A 441 -10.92 -9.80 -23.70
N ASP A 442 -10.25 -8.85 -24.35
CA ASP A 442 -10.13 -7.48 -23.86
C ASP A 442 -11.49 -6.78 -23.96
N VAL A 443 -11.97 -6.27 -22.83
CA VAL A 443 -13.15 -5.40 -22.74
C VAL A 443 -12.75 -3.95 -22.93
N GLU A 444 -11.55 -3.60 -22.45
CA GLU A 444 -10.83 -2.40 -22.82
C GLU A 444 -9.46 -2.83 -23.33
N ALA A 445 -9.21 -2.60 -24.62
CA ALA A 445 -7.89 -2.81 -25.21
C ALA A 445 -6.86 -1.89 -24.54
N ARG A 446 -5.59 -2.29 -24.58
CA ARG A 446 -4.47 -1.54 -24.02
C ARG A 446 -4.56 -0.05 -24.35
N ARG A 447 -4.75 0.78 -23.32
CA ARG A 447 -4.93 2.23 -23.43
C ARG A 447 -4.04 2.95 -22.44
N GLU A 448 -3.42 4.04 -22.89
CA GLU A 448 -2.74 4.98 -22.00
C GLU A 448 -3.80 5.75 -21.19
N ILE A 449 -3.79 5.56 -19.86
CA ILE A 449 -4.71 6.27 -18.96
C ILE A 449 -4.12 7.62 -18.50
N GLY A 450 -2.80 7.76 -18.58
CA GLY A 450 -2.10 9.03 -18.41
C GLY A 450 -0.64 8.84 -18.00
N ALA A 451 -0.04 9.94 -17.55
CA ALA A 451 1.36 10.01 -17.19
C ALA A 451 1.56 10.80 -15.89
N VAL A 452 2.62 10.48 -15.13
CA VAL A 452 2.89 11.07 -13.81
C VAL A 452 4.25 11.79 -13.83
N PRO A 453 4.27 13.11 -13.61
CA PRO A 453 5.50 13.86 -13.36
C PRO A 453 6.14 13.50 -12.02
N PHE A 454 7.47 13.53 -11.95
CA PHE A 454 8.26 13.32 -10.74
C PHE A 454 9.23 14.48 -10.52
N PRO A 455 8.74 15.64 -10.04
CA PRO A 455 9.59 16.80 -9.86
C PRO A 455 10.64 16.57 -8.76
N HIS A 456 11.80 17.23 -8.88
CA HIS A 456 12.88 17.16 -7.89
C HIS A 456 12.59 18.04 -6.66
N VAL A 457 11.55 17.64 -5.91
CA VAL A 457 10.98 18.34 -4.76
C VAL A 457 10.65 17.30 -3.67
N LEU A 458 10.86 17.65 -2.40
CA LEU A 458 10.38 16.86 -1.26
C LEU A 458 8.93 17.19 -0.95
N ASN A 459 8.12 16.15 -0.76
CA ASN A 459 6.76 16.31 -0.28
C ASN A 459 6.77 16.54 1.24
N ARG A 460 5.76 17.23 1.76
CA ARG A 460 5.71 17.57 3.20
C ARG A 460 5.70 16.33 4.10
N GLN A 461 5.15 15.22 3.60
CA GLN A 461 4.92 14.00 4.35
C GLN A 461 6.21 13.24 4.67
N CYS A 462 7.20 13.27 3.76
CA CYS A 462 8.48 12.60 3.98
C CYS A 462 9.34 13.26 5.07
N ALA A 463 9.07 14.54 5.41
CA ALA A 463 9.77 15.23 6.49
C ALA A 463 9.30 14.79 7.89
N ILE A 464 8.20 14.02 7.99
CA ILE A 464 7.60 13.60 9.25
C ILE A 464 8.07 12.18 9.59
N GLY A 465 8.82 12.01 10.67
CA GLY A 465 9.29 10.71 11.14
C GLY A 465 10.64 10.28 10.55
N PRO A 466 11.03 8.99 10.71
CA PRO A 466 12.25 8.44 10.11
C PRO A 466 12.17 8.49 8.58
N GLN A 467 13.20 9.04 7.94
CA GLN A 467 13.21 9.26 6.49
C GLN A 467 13.88 8.10 5.76
N ASP A 468 13.20 7.51 4.77
CA ASP A 468 13.82 6.57 3.83
C ASP A 468 14.30 7.32 2.58
N ARG A 469 15.61 7.60 2.54
CA ARG A 469 16.25 8.40 1.47
C ARG A 469 16.76 7.54 0.31
N ASP A 470 16.69 6.22 0.44
CA ASP A 470 17.24 5.26 -0.53
C ASP A 470 16.23 4.92 -1.64
N GLY A 471 14.96 5.29 -1.45
CA GLY A 471 13.89 5.04 -2.40
C GLY A 471 12.81 6.13 -2.41
N SER A 472 11.90 6.04 -3.37
CA SER A 472 10.66 6.82 -3.43
C SER A 472 9.53 5.93 -3.94
N HIS A 473 8.28 6.38 -3.84
CA HIS A 473 7.13 5.60 -4.28
C HIS A 473 6.34 6.29 -5.38
N LEU A 474 5.88 5.51 -6.35
CA LEU A 474 4.87 5.91 -7.30
C LEU A 474 3.53 5.31 -6.85
N ILE A 475 2.56 6.17 -6.57
CA ILE A 475 1.22 5.79 -6.15
C ILE A 475 0.23 6.20 -7.23
N VAL A 476 -0.38 5.24 -7.91
CA VAL A 476 -1.36 5.50 -8.97
C VAL A 476 -2.74 5.07 -8.49
N ILE A 477 -3.72 5.98 -8.53
CA ILE A 477 -5.11 5.71 -8.21
C ILE A 477 -5.91 5.78 -9.50
N ASP A 478 -6.47 4.66 -9.92
CA ASP A 478 -7.34 4.57 -11.09
C ASP A 478 -8.76 4.18 -10.67
N ALA A 479 -9.76 4.90 -11.18
CA ALA A 479 -11.16 4.64 -10.93
C ALA A 479 -11.92 4.29 -12.21
N PHE A 480 -12.67 3.19 -12.17
CA PHE A 480 -13.56 2.80 -13.26
C PHE A 480 -14.81 2.08 -12.72
N GLY A 481 -15.93 2.22 -13.43
CA GLY A 481 -17.19 1.58 -13.04
C GLY A 481 -17.19 0.06 -13.28
N ALA A 482 -18.25 -0.61 -12.84
CA ALA A 482 -18.51 -1.99 -13.23
C ALA A 482 -18.68 -2.07 -14.76
N ILE A 483 -18.05 -3.07 -15.37
CA ILE A 483 -18.08 -3.27 -16.82
C ILE A 483 -18.95 -4.47 -17.14
N CYS A 484 -19.87 -4.29 -18.08
CA CYS A 484 -20.69 -5.34 -18.67
C CYS A 484 -20.29 -5.53 -20.13
N ASP A 485 -20.50 -6.74 -20.67
CA ASP A 485 -20.32 -6.99 -22.10
C ASP A 485 -21.41 -6.26 -22.93
N ALA A 486 -21.32 -6.31 -24.26
CA ALA A 486 -22.34 -5.78 -25.16
C ALA A 486 -23.77 -6.31 -24.86
N ASP A 487 -23.85 -7.53 -24.32
CA ASP A 487 -25.10 -8.18 -23.91
C ASP A 487 -25.65 -7.66 -22.56
N GLY A 488 -24.94 -6.75 -21.90
CA GLY A 488 -25.31 -6.16 -20.61
C GLY A 488 -25.09 -7.07 -19.40
N LEU A 489 -24.48 -8.24 -19.59
CA LEU A 489 -24.19 -9.19 -18.51
C LEU A 489 -22.89 -8.82 -17.79
N PRO A 490 -22.84 -8.90 -16.45
CA PRO A 490 -21.63 -8.65 -15.70
C PRO A 490 -20.65 -9.81 -15.81
N HIS A 491 -19.36 -9.54 -15.65
CA HIS A 491 -18.32 -10.56 -15.65
C HIS A 491 -17.18 -10.18 -14.72
N GLU A 492 -16.38 -11.18 -14.35
CA GLU A 492 -15.11 -10.92 -13.68
C GLU A 492 -14.15 -10.18 -14.61
N ILE A 493 -13.54 -9.13 -14.06
CA ILE A 493 -12.52 -8.35 -14.75
C ILE A 493 -11.15 -8.70 -14.18
N GLU A 494 -10.16 -8.87 -15.04
CA GLU A 494 -8.76 -8.75 -14.67
C GLU A 494 -8.28 -7.36 -15.10
N ALA A 495 -7.98 -6.49 -14.14
CA ALA A 495 -7.41 -5.19 -14.41
C ALA A 495 -5.89 -5.34 -14.47
N ARG A 496 -5.31 -5.13 -15.66
CA ARG A 496 -3.87 -5.20 -15.92
C ARG A 496 -3.33 -3.80 -16.15
N TYR A 497 -2.22 -3.50 -15.49
CA TYR A 497 -1.53 -2.22 -15.62
C TYR A 497 -0.09 -2.47 -16.03
N GLU A 498 0.36 -1.67 -17.00
CA GLU A 498 1.75 -1.58 -17.41
C GLU A 498 2.26 -0.18 -17.06
N VAL A 499 3.25 -0.10 -16.19
CA VAL A 499 3.88 1.17 -15.81
C VAL A 499 5.29 1.24 -16.37
N THR A 500 5.53 2.23 -17.23
CA THR A 500 6.82 2.46 -17.86
C THR A 500 7.48 3.70 -17.25
N ALA A 501 8.71 3.56 -16.74
CA ALA A 501 9.54 4.69 -16.35
C ALA A 501 10.42 5.16 -17.50
N HIS A 502 10.56 6.47 -17.65
CA HIS A 502 11.42 7.11 -18.64
C HIS A 502 12.76 7.48 -18.01
N GLY A 503 13.76 6.66 -18.29
CA GLY A 503 15.13 6.83 -17.81
C GLY A 503 15.99 7.65 -18.76
N TYR A 504 17.26 7.77 -18.41
CA TYR A 504 18.23 8.52 -19.22
C TYR A 504 18.54 7.78 -20.52
N LEU A 505 18.42 6.45 -20.53
CA LEU A 505 18.63 5.62 -21.72
C LEU A 505 17.36 5.43 -22.59
N GLY A 506 16.26 6.07 -22.20
CA GLY A 506 14.95 5.94 -22.84
C GLY A 506 13.92 5.23 -21.95
N PRO A 507 12.77 4.79 -22.50
CA PRO A 507 11.77 4.05 -21.74
C PRO A 507 12.35 2.70 -21.26
N GLY A 508 12.25 2.44 -19.96
CA GLY A 508 12.63 1.17 -19.36
C GLY A 508 11.63 0.05 -19.66
N ALA A 509 11.95 -1.16 -19.19
CA ALA A 509 11.01 -2.27 -19.23
C ALA A 509 9.76 -1.93 -18.38
N PRO A 510 8.53 -2.19 -18.90
CA PRO A 510 7.32 -1.94 -18.12
C PRO A 510 7.25 -2.90 -16.93
N VAL A 511 6.75 -2.37 -15.80
CA VAL A 511 6.34 -3.19 -14.66
C VAL A 511 4.87 -3.54 -14.83
N GLU A 512 4.58 -4.83 -14.86
CA GLU A 512 3.22 -5.35 -14.99
C GLU A 512 2.66 -5.71 -13.62
N VAL A 513 1.47 -5.19 -13.32
CA VAL A 513 0.72 -5.54 -12.12
C VAL A 513 -0.73 -5.79 -12.51
N SER A 514 -1.36 -6.79 -11.90
CA SER A 514 -2.76 -7.09 -12.17
C SER A 514 -3.53 -7.46 -10.92
N ASN A 515 -4.84 -7.25 -10.98
CA ASN A 515 -5.75 -7.68 -9.94
C ASN A 515 -7.04 -8.25 -10.54
N ARG A 516 -7.53 -9.33 -9.96
CA ARG A 516 -8.78 -9.99 -10.34
C ARG A 516 -9.91 -9.38 -9.53
N LEU A 517 -10.94 -8.87 -10.19
CA LEU A 517 -12.05 -8.15 -9.54
C LEU A 517 -13.35 -8.95 -9.62
N PRO A 518 -14.08 -9.12 -8.50
CA PRO A 518 -15.39 -9.76 -8.47
C PRO A 518 -16.46 -8.89 -9.14
N VAL A 519 -17.53 -9.54 -9.56
CA VAL A 519 -18.78 -8.89 -9.97
C VAL A 519 -19.41 -8.16 -8.79
N THR A 520 -19.75 -6.89 -9.01
CA THR A 520 -20.45 -6.02 -8.04
C THR A 520 -21.88 -5.68 -8.45
N THR A 521 -22.26 -5.98 -9.70
CA THR A 521 -23.59 -5.70 -10.25
C THR A 521 -24.53 -6.88 -9.98
N PRO A 522 -25.62 -6.71 -9.23
CA PRO A 522 -26.58 -7.79 -9.00
C PRO A 522 -27.43 -8.11 -10.24
N PRO A 523 -27.99 -9.33 -10.34
CA PRO A 523 -28.95 -9.67 -11.39
C PRO A 523 -30.16 -8.73 -11.38
N THR A 524 -30.63 -8.33 -12.55
CA THR A 524 -31.83 -7.49 -12.69
C THR A 524 -33.12 -8.31 -12.87
N ASP A 525 -33.00 -9.61 -13.07
CA ASP A 525 -34.12 -10.52 -13.34
C ASP A 525 -35.05 -10.62 -12.12
N VAL A 526 -36.36 -10.47 -12.35
CA VAL A 526 -37.39 -10.70 -11.33
C VAL A 526 -38.02 -12.07 -11.57
N PRO A 527 -37.94 -13.02 -10.62
CA PRO A 527 -38.51 -14.36 -10.79
C PRO A 527 -40.02 -14.32 -11.06
N ARG A 528 -40.48 -15.01 -12.12
CA ARG A 528 -41.91 -15.18 -12.41
C ARG A 528 -42.32 -16.64 -12.27
N ILE A 529 -43.04 -16.95 -11.20
CA ILE A 529 -43.49 -18.30 -10.88
C ILE A 529 -44.80 -18.59 -11.61
N MET A 530 -44.88 -19.74 -12.30
CA MET A 530 -46.04 -20.15 -13.08
C MET A 530 -46.86 -21.22 -12.37
N SER A 531 -46.20 -22.17 -11.73
CA SER A 531 -46.85 -23.26 -11.01
C SER A 531 -45.94 -23.82 -9.91
N ALA A 532 -46.54 -24.59 -9.01
CA ALA A 532 -45.85 -25.34 -7.96
C ALA A 532 -46.50 -26.72 -7.84
N GLY A 533 -45.71 -27.75 -7.53
CA GLY A 533 -46.24 -29.11 -7.41
C GLY A 533 -45.32 -30.06 -6.65
N HIS A 534 -45.71 -31.33 -6.59
CA HIS A 534 -44.90 -32.39 -5.98
C HIS A 534 -44.28 -33.28 -7.05
N ALA A 535 -42.98 -33.53 -6.91
CA ALA A 535 -42.22 -34.48 -7.69
C ALA A 535 -42.06 -35.74 -6.85
N PHE A 536 -42.28 -36.89 -7.48
CA PHE A 536 -42.22 -38.20 -6.82
C PHE A 536 -41.18 -39.07 -7.52
N SER A 537 -40.42 -39.86 -6.75
CA SER A 537 -39.61 -40.93 -7.31
C SER A 537 -40.48 -41.98 -8.00
N ASP A 538 -39.86 -42.86 -8.76
CA ASP A 538 -40.54 -44.00 -9.38
C ASP A 538 -41.29 -44.85 -8.34
N TYR A 539 -42.36 -45.49 -8.80
CA TYR A 539 -43.17 -46.36 -7.98
C TYR A 539 -42.51 -47.74 -7.90
N GLU A 540 -42.19 -48.18 -6.68
CA GLU A 540 -41.51 -49.45 -6.44
C GLU A 540 -42.47 -50.49 -5.87
N ILE A 541 -42.50 -51.67 -6.48
CA ILE A 541 -43.25 -52.83 -6.03
C ILE A 541 -42.25 -53.84 -5.45
N VAL A 542 -42.52 -54.35 -4.25
CA VAL A 542 -41.67 -55.34 -3.57
C VAL A 542 -42.28 -56.74 -3.69
N GLY A 543 -41.45 -57.73 -4.04
CA GLY A 543 -41.87 -59.12 -4.23
C GLY A 543 -42.87 -59.25 -5.40
N ASP A 544 -43.91 -60.03 -5.21
CA ASP A 544 -45.06 -60.18 -6.11
C ASP A 544 -46.18 -59.19 -5.75
N TYR A 545 -45.84 -57.95 -5.36
CA TYR A 545 -46.78 -56.90 -4.94
C TYR A 545 -47.33 -57.07 -3.51
N GLN A 546 -46.54 -57.64 -2.61
CA GLN A 546 -46.82 -57.67 -1.16
C GLN A 546 -46.75 -56.29 -0.53
N GLU A 547 -45.75 -55.51 -0.92
CA GLU A 547 -45.49 -54.18 -0.37
C GLU A 547 -45.13 -53.20 -1.48
N THR A 548 -45.19 -51.92 -1.14
CA THR A 548 -44.72 -50.84 -2.01
C THR A 548 -43.59 -50.08 -1.32
N GLY A 549 -42.62 -49.60 -2.08
CA GLY A 549 -41.54 -48.77 -1.55
C GLY A 549 -42.02 -47.38 -1.13
N ASP A 550 -41.28 -46.75 -0.21
CA ASP A 550 -41.50 -45.36 0.18
C ASP A 550 -41.01 -44.42 -0.93
N ARG A 551 -41.92 -43.61 -1.49
CA ARG A 551 -41.57 -42.67 -2.56
C ARG A 551 -40.84 -41.46 -1.97
N ARG A 552 -39.73 -41.07 -2.58
CA ARG A 552 -39.10 -39.77 -2.31
C ARG A 552 -39.97 -38.69 -2.93
N ARG A 553 -40.31 -37.69 -2.15
CA ARG A 553 -41.22 -36.61 -2.52
C ARG A 553 -40.52 -35.28 -2.33
N MET A 554 -40.58 -34.41 -3.32
CA MET A 554 -39.98 -33.08 -3.28
C MET A 554 -40.97 -32.05 -3.80
N LEU A 555 -40.91 -30.82 -3.29
CA LEU A 555 -41.59 -29.68 -3.89
C LEU A 555 -40.80 -29.21 -5.12
N TRP A 556 -41.51 -28.83 -6.18
CA TRP A 556 -40.91 -28.16 -7.33
C TRP A 556 -41.68 -26.88 -7.68
N LEU A 557 -40.96 -25.93 -8.28
CA LEU A 557 -41.49 -24.68 -8.81
C LEU A 557 -41.21 -24.57 -10.31
N GLU A 558 -42.18 -24.04 -11.06
CA GLU A 558 -42.04 -23.65 -12.46
C GLU A 558 -41.82 -22.15 -12.57
N PHE A 559 -40.85 -21.75 -13.36
CA PHE A 559 -40.63 -20.36 -13.74
C PHE A 559 -41.01 -20.13 -15.20
N ALA A 560 -41.47 -18.93 -15.52
CA ALA A 560 -41.84 -18.58 -16.90
C ALA A 560 -40.65 -18.75 -17.86
N GLU A 561 -39.47 -18.35 -17.40
CA GLU A 561 -38.22 -18.37 -18.15
C GLU A 561 -37.05 -18.71 -17.21
N PRO A 562 -35.97 -19.33 -17.72
CA PRO A 562 -34.72 -19.45 -16.97
C PRO A 562 -34.08 -18.06 -16.73
N PRO A 563 -33.14 -17.92 -15.78
CA PRO A 563 -32.36 -16.69 -15.62
C PRO A 563 -31.71 -16.25 -16.94
N ARG A 564 -31.62 -14.93 -17.16
CA ARG A 564 -31.06 -14.39 -18.40
C ARG A 564 -29.60 -14.80 -18.54
N ASP A 565 -28.82 -14.56 -17.49
CA ASP A 565 -27.44 -15.03 -17.38
C ASP A 565 -27.42 -16.55 -17.11
N PRO A 566 -26.78 -17.36 -17.97
CA PRO A 566 -26.68 -18.80 -17.74
C PRO A 566 -25.86 -19.20 -16.50
N ARG A 567 -25.12 -18.27 -15.89
CA ARG A 567 -24.35 -18.48 -14.65
C ARG A 567 -25.20 -18.25 -13.38
N ASP A 568 -26.39 -17.69 -13.54
CA ASP A 568 -27.30 -17.41 -12.44
C ASP A 568 -28.26 -18.58 -12.18
N ILE A 569 -28.73 -18.67 -10.94
CA ILE A 569 -29.75 -19.64 -10.52
C ILE A 569 -30.79 -18.95 -9.64
N PHE A 570 -31.91 -19.62 -9.43
CA PHE A 570 -32.90 -19.20 -8.46
C PHE A 570 -32.48 -19.63 -7.05
N PHE A 571 -32.62 -18.72 -6.10
CA PHE A 571 -32.39 -18.92 -4.69
C PHE A 571 -33.66 -18.68 -3.90
N LEU A 572 -33.80 -19.31 -2.73
CA LEU A 572 -34.90 -19.07 -1.81
C LEU A 572 -34.48 -18.95 -0.35
N ARG A 573 -35.30 -18.29 0.45
CA ARG A 573 -35.27 -18.39 1.91
C ARG A 573 -36.68 -18.42 2.48
N VAL A 574 -36.83 -19.08 3.62
CA VAL A 574 -38.10 -19.12 4.36
C VAL A 574 -38.28 -17.77 5.05
N LEU A 575 -39.42 -17.12 4.85
CA LEU A 575 -39.82 -15.91 5.59
C LEU A 575 -40.75 -16.25 6.76
N ALA A 576 -41.69 -17.17 6.53
CA ALA A 576 -42.66 -17.58 7.55
C ALA A 576 -43.14 -19.02 7.34
N HIS A 577 -43.68 -19.60 8.42
CA HIS A 577 -44.36 -20.88 8.43
C HIS A 577 -45.67 -20.75 9.21
N SER A 578 -46.75 -21.28 8.64
CA SER A 578 -48.08 -21.30 9.25
C SER A 578 -48.64 -22.72 9.21
N PRO A 579 -49.22 -23.25 10.31
CA PRO A 579 -49.91 -24.54 10.28
C PRO A 579 -51.11 -24.53 9.33
N ASP A 580 -51.52 -25.70 8.85
CA ASP A 580 -52.75 -25.84 8.08
C ASP A 580 -53.95 -25.43 8.95
N PRO A 581 -54.75 -24.41 8.56
CA PRO A 581 -55.92 -24.00 9.32
C PRO A 581 -56.93 -25.14 9.53
N MET A 582 -56.98 -26.12 8.62
CA MET A 582 -57.88 -27.28 8.77
C MET A 582 -57.46 -28.25 9.89
N LEU A 583 -56.27 -28.08 10.48
CA LEU A 583 -55.76 -28.89 11.60
C LEU A 583 -55.86 -28.15 12.95
N LEU A 584 -56.36 -26.91 12.98
CA LEU A 584 -56.44 -26.05 14.16
C LEU A 584 -57.80 -26.11 14.86
N PRO A 585 -57.87 -25.80 16.17
CA PRO A 585 -59.14 -25.69 16.90
C PRO A 585 -59.95 -24.46 16.43
N GLY A 586 -61.09 -24.71 15.76
CA GLY A 586 -62.04 -23.65 15.38
C GLY A 586 -61.69 -22.90 14.10
N THR A 587 -62.42 -21.82 13.81
CA THR A 587 -62.29 -21.01 12.59
C THR A 587 -61.45 -19.74 12.77
N ASP A 588 -60.86 -19.50 13.95
CA ASP A 588 -60.11 -18.27 14.20
C ASP A 588 -58.72 -18.35 13.56
N PRO A 589 -58.39 -17.46 12.61
CA PRO A 589 -57.08 -17.45 11.97
C PRO A 589 -56.00 -17.11 13.00
N LEU A 590 -54.86 -17.79 12.91
CA LEU A 590 -53.64 -17.32 13.57
C LEU A 590 -53.33 -15.90 13.08
N ALA A 591 -52.77 -15.07 13.96
CA ALA A 591 -52.34 -13.73 13.57
C ALA A 591 -51.38 -13.80 12.38
N ASP A 592 -51.56 -12.90 11.43
CA ASP A 592 -50.65 -12.76 10.30
C ASP A 592 -49.22 -12.52 10.81
N PRO A 593 -48.21 -13.04 10.10
CA PRO A 593 -46.83 -12.77 10.46
C PRO A 593 -46.58 -11.25 10.45
N ALA A 594 -45.71 -10.79 11.35
CA ALA A 594 -45.18 -9.43 11.29
C ALA A 594 -44.47 -9.19 9.95
N GLU A 595 -44.19 -7.92 9.63
CA GLU A 595 -43.46 -7.55 8.42
C GLU A 595 -42.18 -8.39 8.27
N TYR A 596 -41.99 -8.99 7.09
CA TYR A 596 -40.92 -9.95 6.86
C TYR A 596 -39.54 -9.31 7.04
N GLU A 597 -38.64 -10.00 7.73
CA GLU A 597 -37.27 -9.52 7.91
C GLU A 597 -36.56 -9.31 6.56
N LYS A 598 -35.83 -8.19 6.43
CA LYS A 598 -35.01 -7.90 5.26
C LYS A 598 -33.91 -8.95 5.08
N LEU A 599 -33.39 -9.07 3.85
CA LEU A 599 -32.29 -9.99 3.57
C LEU A 599 -31.03 -9.55 4.33
N VAL A 600 -30.57 -10.40 5.22
CA VAL A 600 -29.34 -10.18 6.00
C VAL A 600 -28.17 -10.69 5.17
N ILE A 601 -27.45 -9.77 4.54
CA ILE A 601 -26.16 -10.00 3.89
C ILE A 601 -25.16 -9.00 4.45
N ASP A 602 -23.86 -9.31 4.32
CA ASP A 602 -22.81 -8.34 4.61
C ASP A 602 -23.03 -7.08 3.74
N PRO A 603 -23.17 -5.88 4.33
CA PRO A 603 -23.36 -4.65 3.57
C PRO A 603 -22.14 -4.29 2.71
N GLU A 604 -20.96 -4.86 3.00
CA GLU A 604 -19.70 -4.63 2.26
C GLU A 604 -19.42 -3.14 2.02
N LEU A 605 -19.56 -2.32 3.08
CA LEU A 605 -19.33 -0.86 3.00
C LEU A 605 -17.96 -0.52 2.38
N VAL A 606 -16.97 -1.38 2.64
CA VAL A 606 -15.65 -1.36 2.02
C VAL A 606 -15.29 -2.78 1.62
N ARG A 607 -15.09 -3.00 0.33
CA ARG A 607 -14.61 -4.27 -0.22
C ARG A 607 -13.19 -4.09 -0.74
N VAL A 608 -12.25 -4.85 -0.19
CA VAL A 608 -10.83 -4.81 -0.62
C VAL A 608 -10.48 -6.13 -1.30
N VAL A 609 -9.82 -6.03 -2.45
CA VAL A 609 -9.35 -7.17 -3.24
C VAL A 609 -7.85 -7.03 -3.48
N ARG A 610 -7.10 -8.08 -3.13
CA ARG A 610 -5.64 -8.13 -3.25
C ARG A 610 -5.21 -9.13 -4.33
N PRO A 611 -4.02 -8.97 -4.93
CA PRO A 611 -3.53 -9.86 -5.96
C PRO A 611 -3.45 -11.30 -5.43
N GLY A 612 -3.90 -12.27 -6.23
CA GLY A 612 -3.91 -13.68 -5.85
C GLY A 612 -5.01 -14.10 -4.86
N GLN A 613 -5.89 -13.20 -4.44
CA GLN A 613 -7.02 -13.53 -3.56
C GLN A 613 -7.97 -14.54 -4.22
N GLY A 614 -8.34 -15.58 -3.46
CA GLY A 614 -9.32 -16.59 -3.86
C GLY A 614 -10.77 -16.14 -3.71
N GLU A 615 -11.69 -16.90 -4.31
CA GLU A 615 -13.13 -16.67 -4.16
C GLU A 615 -13.59 -16.94 -2.73
N ASP A 616 -14.33 -16.00 -2.15
CA ASP A 616 -14.77 -16.05 -0.75
C ASP A 616 -16.26 -16.36 -0.58
N PHE A 617 -16.98 -16.61 -1.68
CA PHE A 617 -18.41 -16.95 -1.70
C PHE A 617 -19.28 -16.00 -0.86
N ALA A 618 -18.90 -14.72 -0.81
CA ALA A 618 -19.54 -13.72 0.03
C ALA A 618 -21.06 -13.66 -0.23
N GLY A 619 -21.86 -13.69 0.84
CA GLY A 619 -23.32 -13.67 0.79
C GLY A 619 -24.01 -14.95 0.29
N LEU A 620 -23.28 -15.96 -0.22
CA LEU A 620 -23.89 -17.15 -0.84
C LEU A 620 -24.79 -17.94 0.13
N ALA A 621 -24.42 -17.99 1.42
CA ALA A 621 -25.18 -18.71 2.45
C ALA A 621 -26.46 -18.00 2.92
N ALA A 622 -26.72 -16.75 2.48
CA ALA A 622 -27.90 -16.00 2.90
C ALA A 622 -29.21 -16.55 2.29
N MET A 623 -29.12 -17.31 1.20
CA MET A 623 -30.25 -17.99 0.58
C MET A 623 -29.84 -19.40 0.10
N HIS A 624 -30.81 -20.30 -0.01
CA HIS A 624 -30.59 -21.68 -0.46
C HIS A 624 -30.79 -21.78 -1.98
N PRO A 625 -29.84 -22.38 -2.72
CA PRO A 625 -29.97 -22.56 -4.15
C PRO A 625 -31.05 -23.59 -4.50
N LEU A 626 -31.85 -23.29 -5.52
CA LEU A 626 -32.78 -24.26 -6.11
C LEU A 626 -32.04 -25.25 -7.01
N THR A 627 -32.51 -26.50 -7.07
CA THR A 627 -31.89 -27.53 -7.91
C THR A 627 -32.61 -27.60 -9.26
N PRO A 628 -31.98 -27.25 -10.39
CA PRO A 628 -32.62 -27.32 -11.70
C PRO A 628 -32.97 -28.76 -12.08
N ALA A 629 -34.13 -28.94 -12.72
CA ALA A 629 -34.47 -30.20 -13.37
C ALA A 629 -33.48 -30.49 -14.53
N ARG A 630 -33.26 -31.77 -14.81
CA ARG A 630 -32.51 -32.17 -16.02
C ARG A 630 -33.35 -31.81 -17.24
N ALA A 631 -32.81 -30.97 -18.12
CA ALA A 631 -33.49 -30.59 -19.34
C ALA A 631 -33.00 -31.47 -20.51
N ASP A 632 -33.95 -32.08 -21.23
CA ASP A 632 -33.66 -32.84 -22.44
C ASP A 632 -33.42 -31.90 -23.64
N GLY A 633 -32.52 -32.29 -24.54
CA GLY A 633 -32.32 -31.62 -25.82
C GLY A 633 -31.68 -30.22 -25.75
N GLY A 634 -30.94 -29.90 -24.69
CA GLY A 634 -30.17 -28.65 -24.58
C GLY A 634 -30.99 -27.41 -24.21
N ARG A 635 -32.27 -27.56 -23.84
CA ARG A 635 -33.09 -26.46 -23.31
C ARG A 635 -32.61 -26.06 -21.91
N ARG A 636 -32.76 -24.79 -21.55
CA ARG A 636 -32.51 -24.33 -20.17
C ARG A 636 -33.68 -24.75 -19.26
N PRO A 637 -33.42 -25.13 -18.00
CA PRO A 637 -34.44 -25.64 -17.09
C PRO A 637 -35.37 -24.51 -16.62
N VAL A 638 -36.67 -24.80 -16.63
CA VAL A 638 -37.72 -23.95 -16.05
C VAL A 638 -38.36 -24.56 -14.79
N HIS A 639 -38.11 -25.84 -14.54
CA HIS A 639 -38.55 -26.56 -13.35
C HIS A 639 -37.39 -26.71 -12.38
N TYR A 640 -37.62 -26.41 -11.11
CA TYR A 640 -36.59 -26.49 -10.07
C TYR A 640 -37.13 -27.17 -8.81
N LEU A 641 -36.35 -28.08 -8.23
CA LEU A 641 -36.64 -28.67 -6.93
C LEU A 641 -36.30 -27.70 -5.80
N VAL A 642 -37.20 -27.59 -4.84
CA VAL A 642 -37.08 -26.79 -3.63
C VAL A 642 -36.46 -27.65 -2.53
N PRO A 643 -35.29 -27.28 -1.98
CA PRO A 643 -34.74 -27.98 -0.83
C PRO A 643 -35.64 -27.81 0.40
N LEU A 644 -35.61 -28.79 1.31
CA LEU A 644 -36.22 -28.62 2.61
C LEU A 644 -35.47 -27.53 3.39
N PRO A 645 -36.16 -26.71 4.21
CA PRO A 645 -35.51 -25.81 5.15
C PRO A 645 -34.49 -26.57 6.00
N ALA A 646 -33.31 -25.99 6.25
CA ALA A 646 -32.16 -26.68 6.84
C ALA A 646 -32.42 -27.33 8.22
N SER A 647 -33.41 -26.85 8.97
CA SER A 647 -33.82 -27.40 10.27
C SER A 647 -34.84 -28.55 10.18
N LEU A 648 -35.37 -28.83 8.99
CA LEU A 648 -36.45 -29.80 8.80
C LEU A 648 -35.94 -31.08 8.16
N THR A 649 -36.57 -32.19 8.55
CA THR A 649 -36.39 -33.50 7.91
C THR A 649 -37.64 -33.84 7.11
N PRO A 650 -37.59 -34.83 6.18
CA PRO A 650 -38.78 -35.28 5.44
C PRO A 650 -39.95 -35.75 6.32
N GLU A 651 -39.69 -36.06 7.59
CA GLU A 651 -40.71 -36.51 8.55
C GLU A 651 -41.14 -35.42 9.55
N ALA A 652 -40.71 -34.18 9.34
CA ALA A 652 -41.01 -33.06 10.23
C ALA A 652 -42.50 -32.67 10.15
N PRO A 653 -43.21 -32.52 11.30
CA PRO A 653 -44.64 -32.17 11.32
C PRO A 653 -44.92 -30.79 10.72
N GLU A 654 -43.95 -29.88 10.70
CA GLU A 654 -44.04 -28.57 10.04
C GLU A 654 -44.39 -28.68 8.55
N LEU A 655 -44.03 -29.78 7.88
CA LEU A 655 -44.35 -30.03 6.47
C LEU A 655 -45.86 -30.21 6.20
N LEU A 656 -46.67 -30.42 7.24
CA LEU A 656 -48.14 -30.41 7.13
C LEU A 656 -48.71 -28.99 6.98
N GLY A 657 -47.92 -27.95 7.26
CA GLY A 657 -48.30 -26.55 7.14
C GLY A 657 -48.05 -25.93 5.77
N PHE A 658 -47.94 -24.61 5.76
CA PHE A 658 -47.65 -23.77 4.61
C PHE A 658 -46.43 -22.89 4.91
N PHE A 659 -45.63 -22.65 3.88
CA PHE A 659 -44.43 -21.84 3.92
C PHE A 659 -44.60 -20.61 3.04
N THR A 660 -44.06 -19.50 3.52
CA THR A 660 -43.83 -18.31 2.71
C THR A 660 -42.35 -18.23 2.37
N TYR A 661 -42.03 -18.15 1.08
CA TYR A 661 -40.68 -18.05 0.57
C TYR A 661 -40.42 -16.68 -0.05
N GLU A 662 -39.22 -16.15 0.15
CA GLU A 662 -38.66 -15.15 -0.75
C GLU A 662 -37.78 -15.85 -1.77
N ILE A 663 -38.00 -15.54 -3.05
CA ILE A 663 -37.25 -16.11 -4.17
C ILE A 663 -36.55 -14.98 -4.92
N ARG A 664 -35.26 -15.17 -5.24
CA ARG A 664 -34.42 -14.22 -5.96
C ARG A 664 -33.64 -14.93 -7.06
N VAL A 665 -33.31 -14.22 -8.13
CA VAL A 665 -32.21 -14.62 -9.03
C VAL A 665 -30.89 -14.21 -8.37
N GLY A 666 -29.87 -15.07 -8.43
CA GLY A 666 -28.57 -14.77 -7.86
C GLY A 666 -27.41 -15.39 -8.60
N HIS A 667 -26.23 -14.79 -8.43
CA HIS A 667 -24.97 -15.29 -8.95
C HIS A 667 -24.56 -16.57 -8.24
N ALA A 668 -24.63 -17.69 -8.96
CA ALA A 668 -24.31 -19.00 -8.42
C ALA A 668 -22.81 -19.16 -8.16
N ARG A 669 -22.45 -20.25 -7.48
CA ARG A 669 -21.06 -20.69 -7.43
C ARG A 669 -20.59 -21.03 -8.86
N ALA A 670 -19.39 -20.57 -9.21
CA ALA A 670 -18.72 -20.89 -10.45
C ALA A 670 -18.77 -22.41 -10.77
N ALA A 671 -19.24 -22.74 -11.97
CA ALA A 671 -19.17 -24.10 -12.48
C ALA A 671 -17.72 -24.47 -12.81
N ALA A 672 -17.39 -25.77 -12.81
CA ALA A 672 -16.04 -26.22 -13.17
C ALA A 672 -15.68 -25.75 -14.59
N GLY A 673 -14.64 -24.93 -14.70
CA GLY A 673 -14.17 -24.36 -15.98
C GLY A 673 -14.80 -23.02 -16.38
N THR A 674 -15.68 -22.42 -15.57
CA THR A 674 -16.27 -21.10 -15.83
C THR A 674 -16.13 -20.21 -14.61
N PRO A 675 -15.09 -19.34 -14.55
CA PRO A 675 -14.86 -18.47 -13.40
C PRO A 675 -16.03 -17.48 -13.24
N PHE A 676 -16.59 -17.40 -12.03
CA PHE A 676 -17.64 -16.44 -11.71
C PHE A 676 -17.70 -16.12 -10.20
N TRP A 677 -16.94 -15.09 -9.81
CA TRP A 677 -16.83 -14.55 -8.47
C TRP A 677 -17.62 -13.26 -8.38
N SER A 678 -18.50 -13.17 -7.39
CA SER A 678 -19.21 -11.94 -7.05
C SER A 678 -19.01 -11.57 -5.59
N THR A 679 -19.21 -10.30 -5.31
CA THR A 679 -19.37 -9.74 -3.96
C THR A 679 -20.70 -10.18 -3.32
N ALA A 680 -20.87 -10.00 -2.01
CA ALA A 680 -22.13 -10.28 -1.32
C ALA A 680 -23.26 -9.34 -1.78
N SER A 681 -22.94 -8.06 -1.93
CA SER A 681 -23.89 -7.03 -2.39
C SER A 681 -24.29 -7.20 -3.85
N GLY A 682 -23.39 -7.68 -4.70
CA GLY A 682 -23.71 -8.09 -6.07
C GLY A 682 -24.40 -9.46 -6.19
N ARG A 683 -24.65 -10.20 -5.10
CA ARG A 683 -25.06 -11.61 -5.18
C ARG A 683 -26.49 -11.82 -5.68
N PHE A 684 -27.46 -11.06 -5.14
CA PHE A 684 -28.89 -11.33 -5.30
C PHE A 684 -29.62 -10.13 -5.89
N GLY A 685 -30.47 -10.41 -6.89
CA GLY A 685 -31.34 -9.42 -7.50
C GLY A 685 -32.59 -9.10 -6.67
N PRO A 686 -33.61 -8.48 -7.31
CA PRO A 686 -34.91 -8.25 -6.70
C PRO A 686 -35.59 -9.55 -6.26
N GLY A 687 -36.33 -9.48 -5.15
CA GLY A 687 -37.06 -10.62 -4.57
C GLY A 687 -38.55 -10.63 -4.87
N VAL A 688 -39.10 -11.84 -4.95
CA VAL A 688 -40.55 -12.12 -5.03
C VAL A 688 -40.95 -13.00 -3.87
N VAL A 689 -42.08 -12.65 -3.23
CA VAL A 689 -42.65 -13.43 -2.14
C VAL A 689 -43.69 -14.40 -2.70
N LEU A 690 -43.54 -15.69 -2.35
CA LEU A 690 -44.48 -16.75 -2.68
C LEU A 690 -45.05 -17.33 -1.38
N GLU A 691 -46.34 -17.06 -1.15
CA GLU A 691 -47.06 -17.46 0.06
C GLU A 691 -47.85 -18.77 -0.15
N GLY A 692 -48.17 -19.46 0.94
CA GLY A 692 -49.09 -20.61 0.90
C GLY A 692 -48.52 -21.88 0.27
N VAL A 693 -47.19 -22.05 0.23
CA VAL A 693 -46.55 -23.20 -0.43
C VAL A 693 -46.43 -24.37 0.54
N ARG A 694 -46.88 -25.57 0.13
CA ARG A 694 -46.77 -26.78 0.95
C ARG A 694 -45.75 -27.76 0.38
N HIS A 695 -44.73 -28.08 1.20
CA HIS A 695 -43.85 -29.23 0.96
C HIS A 695 -44.64 -30.54 1.05
N PRO A 696 -44.20 -31.63 0.40
CA PRO A 696 -44.85 -32.93 0.56
C PRO A 696 -45.00 -33.31 2.03
N ALA A 697 -46.21 -33.73 2.41
CA ALA A 697 -46.49 -34.11 3.77
C ALA A 697 -45.61 -35.29 4.22
N PRO A 698 -45.30 -35.43 5.53
CA PRO A 698 -44.53 -36.54 6.08
C PRO A 698 -45.11 -37.91 5.68
N THR A 699 -44.30 -38.95 5.75
CA THR A 699 -44.78 -40.30 5.42
C THR A 699 -45.77 -40.76 6.49
N LEU A 700 -46.89 -41.37 6.08
CA LEU A 700 -47.86 -41.91 7.03
C LEU A 700 -47.41 -43.32 7.45
N PRO A 701 -47.00 -43.54 8.72
CA PRO A 701 -46.63 -44.88 9.15
C PRO A 701 -47.87 -45.78 9.17
N CYS A 702 -47.73 -47.00 8.68
CA CYS A 702 -48.74 -48.06 8.81
C CYS A 702 -48.06 -49.23 9.49
N VAL A 703 -48.49 -49.53 10.72
CA VAL A 703 -47.96 -50.65 11.50
C VAL A 703 -49.03 -51.72 11.55
N VAL A 704 -48.69 -52.90 11.04
CA VAL A 704 -49.58 -54.06 11.11
C VAL A 704 -49.06 -55.03 12.16
N ALA A 705 -49.88 -55.32 13.16
CA ALA A 705 -49.60 -56.25 14.24
C ALA A 705 -50.54 -57.45 14.16
N ARG A 706 -49.95 -58.65 14.26
CA ARG A 706 -50.68 -59.92 14.34
C ARG A 706 -50.69 -60.44 15.76
N GLY A 707 -51.86 -60.83 16.25
CA GLY A 707 -52.00 -61.54 17.52
C GLY A 707 -52.22 -63.03 17.29
N THR A 708 -51.46 -63.90 17.96
CA THR A 708 -51.55 -65.38 17.85
C THR A 708 -52.92 -65.96 18.22
N ALA A 709 -53.78 -65.19 18.89
CA ALA A 709 -55.16 -65.58 19.23
C ALA A 709 -56.24 -64.67 18.60
N HIS A 710 -55.89 -63.49 18.07
CA HIS A 710 -56.85 -62.40 17.82
C HIS A 710 -56.45 -61.52 16.62
N GLY A 711 -56.72 -61.99 15.39
CA GLY A 711 -56.87 -61.11 14.24
C GLY A 711 -55.65 -60.28 13.79
N VAL A 712 -55.93 -59.26 12.98
CA VAL A 712 -54.97 -58.26 12.48
C VAL A 712 -55.35 -56.89 13.05
N ALA A 713 -54.40 -56.22 13.68
CA ALA A 713 -54.56 -54.83 14.14
C ALA A 713 -53.64 -53.93 13.32
N VAL A 714 -54.17 -52.81 12.83
CA VAL A 714 -53.45 -51.82 12.06
C VAL A 714 -53.50 -50.50 12.81
N SER A 715 -52.34 -49.88 13.00
CA SER A 715 -52.22 -48.58 13.66
C SER A 715 -51.44 -47.58 12.81
N SER A 716 -51.82 -46.31 12.92
CA SER A 716 -51.19 -45.18 12.24
C SER A 716 -51.22 -43.93 13.12
N GLU A 717 -50.59 -42.84 12.68
CA GLU A 717 -50.47 -41.59 13.44
C GLU A 717 -51.26 -40.45 12.78
N PHE A 718 -52.01 -39.69 13.56
CA PHE A 718 -52.72 -38.50 13.07
C PHE A 718 -51.74 -37.36 12.76
N ALA A 719 -52.14 -36.49 11.82
CA ALA A 719 -51.45 -35.27 11.46
C ALA A 719 -51.32 -34.33 12.66
N VAL A 720 -50.16 -33.67 12.75
CA VAL A 720 -49.83 -32.77 13.84
C VAL A 720 -49.64 -31.36 13.30
N ALA A 721 -50.52 -30.44 13.69
CA ALA A 721 -50.32 -29.01 13.47
C ALA A 721 -49.25 -28.45 14.43
N VAL A 722 -48.28 -27.73 13.88
CA VAL A 722 -47.20 -27.07 14.61
C VAL A 722 -47.15 -25.59 14.25
N SER A 723 -47.01 -24.73 15.25
CA SER A 723 -46.76 -23.30 15.10
C SER A 723 -45.62 -22.89 16.04
N GLN A 724 -44.59 -22.22 15.50
CA GLN A 724 -43.41 -21.79 16.25
C GLN A 724 -42.78 -22.92 17.10
N GLY A 725 -42.68 -24.13 16.53
CA GLY A 725 -42.13 -25.32 17.21
C GLY A 725 -43.04 -25.92 18.29
N ARG A 726 -44.25 -25.39 18.49
CA ARG A 726 -45.22 -25.89 19.46
C ARG A 726 -46.37 -26.60 18.76
N ARG A 727 -46.76 -27.76 19.30
CA ARG A 727 -47.95 -28.48 18.85
C ARG A 727 -49.21 -27.68 19.20
N VAL A 728 -50.04 -27.43 18.19
CA VAL A 728 -51.33 -26.71 18.28
C VAL A 728 -52.50 -27.53 17.74
N THR A 729 -52.28 -28.85 17.55
CA THR A 729 -53.30 -29.80 17.07
C THR A 729 -54.44 -29.97 18.06
N THR A 730 -55.66 -30.13 17.56
CA THR A 730 -56.85 -30.44 18.36
C THR A 730 -56.80 -31.84 18.97
N VAL A 731 -57.50 -32.02 20.10
CA VAL A 731 -57.81 -33.34 20.67
C VAL A 731 -59.32 -33.37 20.94
N PRO A 732 -60.11 -34.21 20.23
CA PRO A 732 -59.68 -35.15 19.19
C PRO A 732 -59.17 -34.44 17.90
N PRO A 733 -58.35 -35.13 17.07
CA PRO A 733 -57.95 -34.64 15.75
C PRO A 733 -59.13 -34.29 14.85
N LEU A 734 -58.97 -33.29 14.00
CA LEU A 734 -59.94 -32.99 12.94
C LEU A 734 -59.81 -33.93 11.74
N THR A 735 -58.65 -34.56 11.51
CA THR A 735 -58.48 -35.54 10.43
C THR A 735 -59.07 -36.90 10.79
N GLU A 736 -59.42 -37.69 9.78
CA GLU A 736 -59.81 -39.08 9.94
C GLU A 736 -58.79 -40.01 9.28
N VAL A 737 -58.46 -41.12 9.94
CA VAL A 737 -57.62 -42.18 9.36
C VAL A 737 -58.51 -43.35 8.98
N TRP A 738 -58.37 -43.80 7.74
CA TRP A 738 -59.09 -44.93 7.16
C TRP A 738 -58.09 -45.99 6.73
N VAL A 739 -58.37 -47.25 7.06
CA VAL A 739 -57.50 -48.38 6.74
C VAL A 739 -58.17 -49.24 5.69
N VAL A 740 -57.51 -49.37 4.54
CA VAL A 740 -57.93 -50.21 3.41
C VAL A 740 -57.31 -51.59 3.57
N ALA A 741 -58.13 -52.64 3.53
CA ALA A 741 -57.68 -54.02 3.51
C ALA A 741 -57.70 -54.56 2.08
N TYR A 742 -56.57 -55.10 1.64
CA TYR A 742 -56.38 -55.70 0.33
C TYR A 742 -56.17 -57.21 0.42
N ALA A 743 -56.71 -57.95 -0.55
CA ALA A 743 -56.35 -59.32 -0.84
C ALA A 743 -55.45 -59.39 -2.07
N ARG A 744 -54.32 -60.06 -1.98
CA ARG A 744 -53.35 -60.22 -3.06
C ARG A 744 -53.68 -61.46 -3.90
N VAL A 745 -54.19 -61.26 -5.11
CA VAL A 745 -54.67 -62.32 -6.01
C VAL A 745 -53.81 -62.42 -7.27
N ALA A 746 -53.71 -63.61 -7.87
CA ALA A 746 -53.02 -63.79 -9.15
C ALA A 746 -53.80 -63.13 -10.29
N GLN A 747 -53.09 -62.42 -11.17
CA GLN A 747 -53.64 -61.98 -12.45
C GLN A 747 -54.00 -63.21 -13.31
N ALA A 748 -54.98 -63.08 -14.21
CA ALA A 748 -55.49 -64.21 -15.00
C ALA A 748 -54.43 -64.90 -15.88
N ASP A 749 -53.37 -64.17 -16.27
CA ASP A 749 -52.21 -64.68 -17.01
C ASP A 749 -51.08 -65.22 -16.12
N ALA A 750 -51.29 -65.20 -14.80
CA ALA A 750 -50.30 -65.54 -13.77
C ALA A 750 -48.99 -64.75 -13.84
N ALA A 751 -48.91 -63.67 -14.62
CA ALA A 751 -47.68 -62.90 -14.81
C ALA A 751 -47.27 -62.13 -13.55
N THR A 752 -48.24 -61.79 -12.70
CA THR A 752 -48.07 -60.96 -11.52
C THR A 752 -49.28 -61.10 -10.60
N LYS A 753 -49.20 -60.61 -9.36
CA LYS A 753 -50.37 -60.50 -8.48
C LYS A 753 -50.86 -59.05 -8.42
N ARG A 754 -52.13 -58.88 -8.01
CA ARG A 754 -52.80 -57.60 -7.84
C ARG A 754 -53.47 -57.55 -6.48
N ASN A 755 -53.48 -56.36 -5.88
CA ASN A 755 -54.18 -56.11 -4.63
C ASN A 755 -55.61 -55.65 -4.95
N ILE A 756 -56.60 -56.41 -4.51
CA ILE A 756 -58.02 -56.07 -4.62
C ILE A 756 -58.52 -55.65 -3.24
N GLN A 757 -59.16 -54.49 -3.15
CA GLN A 757 -59.73 -54.00 -1.91
C GLN A 757 -60.88 -54.94 -1.51
N ILE A 758 -60.79 -55.52 -0.31
CA ILE A 758 -61.80 -56.43 0.23
C ILE A 758 -62.61 -55.83 1.37
N ASP A 759 -62.07 -54.82 2.06
CA ASP A 759 -62.73 -54.10 3.14
C ASP A 759 -62.11 -52.71 3.36
N LEU A 760 -62.85 -51.82 4.03
CA LEU A 760 -62.45 -50.46 4.38
C LEU A 760 -62.99 -50.13 5.78
N ARG A 761 -62.12 -49.66 6.70
CA ARG A 761 -62.53 -49.36 8.08
C ARG A 761 -61.96 -48.02 8.55
N ARG A 762 -62.81 -47.18 9.16
CA ARG A 762 -62.37 -45.99 9.88
C ARG A 762 -61.65 -46.42 11.16
N ALA A 763 -60.44 -45.89 11.37
CA ALA A 763 -59.67 -46.11 12.57
C ALA A 763 -60.17 -45.21 13.72
N GLY A 764 -60.34 -45.80 14.90
CA GLY A 764 -60.69 -45.07 16.12
C GLY A 764 -59.45 -44.46 16.77
N LEU A 765 -59.62 -43.35 17.49
CA LEU A 765 -58.57 -42.79 18.34
C LEU A 765 -58.30 -43.74 19.51
N ASP A 766 -57.05 -44.16 19.70
CA ASP A 766 -56.68 -45.01 20.84
C ASP A 766 -56.84 -44.24 22.16
N GLU A 767 -57.71 -44.72 23.05
CA GLU A 767 -58.01 -44.09 24.34
C GLU A 767 -56.76 -43.93 25.23
N ARG A 768 -55.75 -44.81 25.07
CA ARG A 768 -54.46 -44.69 25.78
C ARG A 768 -53.65 -43.48 25.31
N SER A 769 -53.86 -43.05 24.07
CA SER A 769 -53.25 -41.84 23.50
C SER A 769 -53.95 -40.55 23.97
N MET A 770 -55.17 -40.63 24.52
CA MET A 770 -55.90 -39.47 25.06
C MET A 770 -55.49 -39.09 26.50
N THR A 771 -55.07 -40.07 27.29
CA THR A 771 -54.79 -39.90 28.74
C THR A 771 -53.32 -39.59 29.06
N SER A 772 -52.45 -39.81 28.07
CA SER A 772 -51.01 -39.58 28.16
C SER A 772 -50.67 -38.16 27.68
N ARG A 773 -49.65 -37.51 28.27
CA ARG A 773 -48.93 -36.37 27.64
C ARG A 773 -48.13 -36.82 26.38
N SER A 774 -48.59 -37.87 25.71
CA SER A 774 -48.01 -38.49 24.53
C SER A 774 -47.88 -37.45 23.43
N SER A 775 -46.69 -37.39 22.82
CA SER A 775 -46.42 -36.53 21.67
C SER A 775 -47.20 -36.95 20.42
N ARG A 776 -47.74 -38.18 20.37
CA ARG A 776 -48.38 -38.77 19.19
C ARG A 776 -49.80 -39.25 19.48
N LEU A 777 -50.73 -38.90 18.59
CA LEU A 777 -52.09 -39.42 18.60
C LEU A 777 -52.17 -40.58 17.61
N VAL A 778 -52.59 -41.74 18.10
CA VAL A 778 -52.60 -42.98 17.32
C VAL A 778 -54.04 -43.33 16.93
N ALA A 779 -54.22 -43.65 15.65
CA ALA A 779 -55.44 -44.23 15.11
C ALA A 779 -55.26 -45.75 15.00
N ALA A 780 -56.26 -46.53 15.42
CA ALA A 780 -56.24 -47.99 15.32
C ALA A 780 -57.52 -48.55 14.71
N ALA A 781 -57.37 -49.53 13.83
CA ALA A 781 -58.42 -50.38 13.30
C ALA A 781 -57.98 -51.84 13.42
N GLY A 782 -58.92 -52.78 13.53
CA GLY A 782 -58.56 -54.18 13.57
C GLY A 782 -59.65 -55.06 13.01
N TRP A 783 -59.29 -56.28 12.61
CA TRP A 783 -60.17 -57.31 12.09
C TRP A 783 -59.92 -58.61 12.82
N SER A 784 -60.98 -59.29 13.23
CA SER A 784 -60.90 -60.66 13.73
C SER A 784 -60.59 -61.64 12.58
N GLN A 785 -60.00 -62.80 12.91
CA GLN A 785 -59.79 -63.85 11.92
C GLN A 785 -61.10 -64.36 11.30
N ALA A 786 -62.18 -64.39 12.08
CA ALA A 786 -63.50 -64.83 11.61
C ALA A 786 -64.06 -63.87 10.55
N GLU A 787 -63.95 -62.56 10.79
CA GLU A 787 -64.34 -61.52 9.82
C GLU A 787 -63.55 -61.66 8.52
N LEU A 788 -62.21 -61.72 8.59
CA LEU A 788 -61.38 -61.79 7.38
C LEU A 788 -61.65 -63.06 6.54
N ARG A 789 -61.83 -64.22 7.17
CA ARG A 789 -62.20 -65.46 6.47
C ARG A 789 -63.57 -65.35 5.81
N SER A 790 -64.54 -64.74 6.49
CA SER A 790 -65.87 -64.51 5.94
C SER A 790 -65.81 -63.57 4.74
N THR A 791 -65.04 -62.48 4.84
CA THR A 791 -64.85 -61.53 3.74
C THR A 791 -64.21 -62.22 2.54
N LEU A 792 -63.10 -62.94 2.72
CA LEU A 792 -62.46 -63.69 1.62
C LEU A 792 -63.42 -64.69 0.97
N ALA A 793 -64.22 -65.42 1.76
CA ALA A 793 -65.22 -66.35 1.23
C ALA A 793 -66.29 -65.65 0.38
N THR A 794 -66.77 -64.46 0.81
CA THR A 794 -67.72 -63.64 0.02
C THR A 794 -67.14 -63.23 -1.33
N TRP A 795 -65.84 -62.94 -1.38
CA TRP A 795 -65.11 -62.62 -2.60
C TRP A 795 -64.69 -63.86 -3.42
N GLY A 796 -65.01 -65.07 -2.96
CA GLY A 796 -64.63 -66.33 -3.63
C GLY A 796 -63.13 -66.67 -3.53
N LEU A 797 -62.42 -66.08 -2.56
CA LEU A 797 -60.98 -66.23 -2.38
C LEU A 797 -60.63 -67.30 -1.33
N PRO A 798 -59.53 -68.06 -1.50
CA PRO A 798 -59.05 -69.02 -0.50
C PRO A 798 -58.77 -68.37 0.86
N ALA A 799 -58.95 -69.14 1.95
CA ALA A 799 -58.66 -68.65 3.31
C ALA A 799 -57.17 -68.32 3.55
N GLN A 800 -56.26 -68.87 2.74
CA GLN A 800 -54.82 -68.55 2.78
C GLN A 800 -54.44 -67.42 1.82
N THR A 801 -55.38 -66.65 1.27
CA THR A 801 -55.03 -65.51 0.43
C THR A 801 -54.27 -64.48 1.27
N PRO A 802 -53.06 -64.07 0.83
CA PRO A 802 -52.30 -63.06 1.56
C PRO A 802 -52.99 -61.71 1.55
N LEU A 803 -52.89 -61.00 2.66
CA LEU A 803 -53.51 -59.70 2.87
C LEU A 803 -52.45 -58.58 2.81
N GLY A 804 -52.88 -57.36 2.54
CA GLY A 804 -52.05 -56.16 2.68
C GLY A 804 -52.91 -54.99 3.16
N PHE A 805 -52.29 -54.00 3.80
CA PHE A 805 -53.02 -52.86 4.37
C PHE A 805 -52.39 -51.53 3.98
N VAL A 806 -53.24 -50.53 3.74
CA VAL A 806 -52.87 -49.13 3.50
C VAL A 806 -53.66 -48.27 4.48
N ALA A 807 -52.97 -47.37 5.19
CA ALA A 807 -53.62 -46.30 5.92
C ALA A 807 -53.72 -45.06 5.03
N VAL A 808 -54.85 -44.38 5.07
CA VAL A 808 -55.08 -43.11 4.35
C VAL A 808 -55.65 -42.12 5.35
N GLU A 809 -54.99 -40.99 5.48
CA GLU A 809 -55.47 -39.88 6.30
C GLU A 809 -56.16 -38.85 5.42
N VAL A 810 -57.40 -38.53 5.77
CA VAL A 810 -58.25 -37.58 5.05
C VAL A 810 -58.57 -36.37 5.91
N LEU A 811 -58.65 -35.21 5.27
CA LEU A 811 -59.17 -33.98 5.83
C LEU A 811 -60.68 -33.92 5.54
N PRO A 812 -61.56 -33.87 6.57
CA PRO A 812 -62.97 -33.65 6.35
C PRO A 812 -63.20 -32.25 5.78
N GLU A 813 -64.01 -32.13 4.73
CA GLU A 813 -64.47 -30.83 4.25
C GLU A 813 -65.47 -30.22 5.26
N PRO A 814 -65.52 -28.88 5.43
CA PRO A 814 -66.31 -28.23 6.48
C PRO A 814 -67.82 -28.56 6.48
N ASN A 815 -68.36 -29.09 5.38
CA ASN A 815 -69.80 -29.23 5.15
C ASN A 815 -70.29 -30.67 4.90
N GLY A 816 -69.45 -31.71 5.06
CA GLY A 816 -69.82 -33.08 4.67
C GLY A 816 -69.44 -34.16 5.68
N THR A 817 -70.41 -34.99 6.09
CA THR A 817 -70.13 -36.33 6.63
C THR A 817 -69.97 -37.29 5.45
N PHE A 818 -68.87 -38.05 5.41
CA PHE A 818 -68.62 -39.07 4.38
C PHE A 818 -68.61 -40.46 5.00
N SER A 819 -68.88 -41.47 4.17
CA SER A 819 -69.02 -42.88 4.59
C SER A 819 -68.03 -43.82 3.90
N ASP A 820 -67.54 -43.43 2.71
CA ASP A 820 -66.57 -44.20 1.93
C ASP A 820 -65.60 -43.25 1.20
N PRO A 821 -64.63 -42.64 1.92
CA PRO A 821 -63.75 -41.59 1.39
C PRO A 821 -62.79 -42.05 0.28
N ILE A 822 -62.65 -43.37 0.10
CA ILE A 822 -61.68 -43.98 -0.82
C ILE A 822 -62.38 -44.69 -1.99
N GLY A 823 -63.71 -44.89 -1.90
CA GLY A 823 -64.56 -45.41 -2.96
C GLY A 823 -65.62 -44.40 -3.41
N GLY A 824 -66.84 -44.53 -2.89
CA GLY A 824 -68.01 -43.74 -3.33
C GLY A 824 -67.90 -42.23 -3.16
N ASP A 825 -67.17 -41.77 -2.13
CA ASP A 825 -66.96 -40.35 -1.82
C ASP A 825 -65.59 -39.84 -2.34
N LEU A 826 -64.91 -40.60 -3.20
CA LEU A 826 -63.61 -40.21 -3.74
C LEU A 826 -63.73 -38.89 -4.53
N GLY A 827 -62.89 -37.91 -4.17
CA GLY A 827 -62.93 -36.56 -4.72
C GLY A 827 -63.85 -35.57 -4.00
N GLN A 828 -64.65 -36.03 -3.02
CA GLN A 828 -65.39 -35.19 -2.06
C GLN A 828 -64.61 -34.95 -0.76
N VAL A 829 -63.44 -35.59 -0.62
CA VAL A 829 -62.55 -35.45 0.53
C VAL A 829 -61.12 -35.25 0.05
N ARG A 830 -60.34 -34.47 0.82
CA ARG A 830 -58.93 -34.25 0.53
C ARG A 830 -58.08 -35.30 1.23
N ILE A 831 -57.37 -36.11 0.43
CA ILE A 831 -56.33 -37.01 0.97
C ILE A 831 -55.14 -36.17 1.44
N LEU A 832 -54.83 -36.23 2.72
CA LEU A 832 -53.70 -35.52 3.32
C LEU A 832 -52.42 -36.34 3.17
N ARG A 833 -52.48 -37.63 3.50
CA ARG A 833 -51.37 -38.58 3.41
C ARG A 833 -51.88 -40.00 3.13
N ALA A 834 -51.04 -40.80 2.50
CA ALA A 834 -51.26 -42.25 2.36
C ALA A 834 -49.98 -42.98 2.77
N SER A 835 -50.13 -44.13 3.42
CA SER A 835 -49.01 -45.01 3.72
C SER A 835 -48.63 -45.82 2.47
N ARG A 836 -47.46 -46.45 2.54
CA ARG A 836 -47.16 -47.59 1.66
C ARG A 836 -48.11 -48.76 1.93
N LEU A 837 -48.22 -49.68 0.97
CA LEU A 837 -48.81 -51.00 1.20
C LEU A 837 -47.87 -51.82 2.09
N VAL A 838 -48.42 -52.32 3.20
CA VAL A 838 -47.68 -53.15 4.17
C VAL A 838 -48.23 -54.57 4.13
N ASP A 839 -47.33 -55.56 4.09
CA ASP A 839 -47.71 -56.95 3.97
C ASP A 839 -48.36 -57.45 5.27
N ALA A 840 -49.56 -57.95 5.10
CA ALA A 840 -50.27 -58.82 6.00
C ALA A 840 -49.56 -60.15 6.20
N GLY A 841 -49.22 -60.85 5.12
CA GLY A 841 -49.16 -62.32 5.07
C GLY A 841 -50.56 -62.96 4.96
N ASP A 842 -50.65 -64.30 5.00
CA ASP A 842 -51.92 -65.06 4.98
C ASP A 842 -52.53 -65.28 6.39
N ILE A 843 -53.81 -65.66 6.48
CA ILE A 843 -54.55 -65.77 7.75
C ILE A 843 -54.10 -66.97 8.63
N CYS A 844 -53.12 -67.78 8.20
CA CYS A 844 -52.72 -69.00 8.89
C CYS A 844 -51.40 -68.89 9.68
N CYS A 845 -51.43 -69.49 10.88
CA CYS A 845 -50.34 -69.94 11.74
C CYS A 845 -49.18 -68.97 12.00
#